data_AF-A0AAT9PGS7-F1
#
_entry.id   AF-A0AAT9PGS7-F1
#
_cell.length_a   1.000
_cell.length_b   1.000
_cell.length_c   1.000
_cell.angle_alpha   90.00
_cell.angle_beta   90.00
_cell.angle_gamma   90.00
#
_symmetry.space_group_name_H-M   'P 1'
#
loop_
_entity.id
_entity.type
_entity.pdbx_description
1 polymer ?
#
loop_
_entity_poly.entity_id
_entity_poly.type
_entity_poly.pdbx_seq_one_letter_code
_entity_poly.pdbx_strand_id
1 'polypeptide(L)'
;MLNKIATNPFAVVAATEVIKQSVTGVMNTWVKPKMEAIKERRKIDKKLESYFFDVFHDYLVRTYEQNKFVNVIALGNNQVDIDKIYYPLRISSENGEESYPITNYNSILFNKYKKVIIEDSAGMGKSTIMKKLFISCIEKNEGIPIFIELRKLQEETEIVDLVLNQLNSIHLEHDKQVILEIINRGDFIFFLDGFDEIPFDYKDKVTHNLKEFIAKSNNNIFILTSRSDDVLSSFGQFKKFHINGMETNEAYGLIERYDRFLKLNLSESIIKQINKNIEQEAFNDLEEFLKVPFLVSLIYLTYKHKRDVPLQKDQFYRKVYDALFEEHDLSKDGYKRQRYSGLSIDQLHKLLRKLGYLCLIENRVEYTKDKLLSLIEESVDSPYFENIKPHDVFKDLIYNVPLIIEEGLTYRWAHKSFMEYFAAQFIFIDNGDKKEKILGNVMKSKRVSIYLNMLDLYYDIDQETFDKAIIYPILKNYIEYIGDQAQYRFKGELLYKEFMYGKIFTFKNNVEEKEIETFGHETPSPLRDTQRILGEYYSTNPETFYPITYVRNLRLNRELGIFSEKSNVVHLFTLLKNKNSKILNSLEVRKGEHIAKINKDMHIVSYLDGGLSEAEIKANMESILNSRFIGNREIRHYFNYKECIKYVKRIEIQIEKRNNDIIFTDL
;
A
#
# COMPACT_ATOMS: atom_id res chain seq x y z
N MET A 1 12.61 -17.40 -28.12
CA MET A 1 13.63 -18.13 -27.32
C MET A 1 13.35 -17.92 -25.83
N LEU A 2 12.41 -18.66 -25.27
CA LEU A 2 12.19 -18.74 -23.83
C LEU A 2 12.92 -20.00 -23.33
N ASN A 3 13.63 -19.92 -22.19
CA ASN A 3 14.42 -20.98 -21.53
C ASN A 3 15.86 -21.26 -22.03
N LYS A 4 16.66 -20.25 -22.38
CA LYS A 4 18.14 -20.40 -22.43
C LYS A 4 18.86 -19.25 -21.70
N ILE A 5 18.55 -19.07 -20.42
CA ILE A 5 19.60 -18.74 -19.46
C ILE A 5 19.89 -20.06 -18.75
N ALA A 6 20.92 -20.75 -19.22
CA ALA A 6 21.38 -21.98 -18.61
C ALA A 6 21.73 -21.68 -17.15
N THR A 7 20.86 -22.11 -16.24
CA THR A 7 21.23 -22.37 -14.87
C THR A 7 22.28 -23.49 -14.92
N ASN A 8 23.53 -23.16 -14.62
CA ASN A 8 24.60 -24.14 -14.53
C ASN A 8 24.14 -25.25 -13.55
N PRO A 9 24.05 -26.52 -13.95
CA PRO A 9 23.56 -27.60 -13.10
C PRO A 9 24.30 -27.68 -11.76
N PHE A 10 25.60 -27.37 -11.75
CA PHE A 10 26.42 -27.32 -10.52
C PHE A 10 26.05 -26.15 -9.60
N ALA A 11 25.63 -25.02 -10.15
CA ALA A 11 25.16 -23.88 -9.36
C ALA A 11 23.78 -24.13 -8.74
N VAL A 12 22.91 -24.88 -9.43
CA VAL A 12 21.59 -25.29 -8.91
C VAL A 12 21.75 -26.30 -7.78
N VAL A 13 22.63 -27.29 -7.93
CA VAL A 13 22.91 -28.30 -6.89
C VAL A 13 23.55 -27.65 -5.65
N ALA A 14 24.54 -26.77 -5.83
CA ALA A 14 25.17 -26.07 -4.71
C ALA A 14 24.22 -25.10 -4.00
N ALA A 15 23.36 -24.39 -4.73
CA ALA A 15 22.34 -23.53 -4.14
C ALA A 15 21.30 -24.34 -3.35
N THR A 16 20.87 -25.49 -3.87
CA THR A 16 19.94 -26.40 -3.19
C THR A 16 20.54 -26.93 -1.88
N GLU A 17 21.85 -27.21 -1.86
CA GLU A 17 22.55 -27.70 -0.67
C GLU A 17 22.66 -26.62 0.42
N VAL A 18 22.95 -25.37 0.05
CA VAL A 18 23.00 -24.24 1.00
C VAL A 18 21.62 -23.96 1.61
N ILE A 19 20.55 -24.08 0.82
CA ILE A 19 19.17 -23.96 1.31
C ILE A 19 18.88 -25.06 2.34
N LYS A 20 19.18 -26.32 2.00
CA LYS A 20 18.98 -27.46 2.90
C LYS A 20 19.75 -27.31 4.19
N GLN A 21 21.00 -26.84 4.14
CA GLN A 21 21.80 -26.58 5.34
C GLN A 21 21.18 -25.51 6.24
N SER A 22 20.74 -24.38 5.65
CA SER A 22 20.11 -23.28 6.38
C SER A 22 18.80 -23.72 7.03
N VAL A 23 17.94 -24.43 6.28
CA VAL A 23 16.69 -25.00 6.80
C VAL A 23 16.96 -26.02 7.89
N THR A 24 17.94 -26.92 7.71
CA THR A 24 18.34 -27.90 8.74
C THR A 24 18.80 -27.22 10.02
N GLY A 25 19.51 -26.08 9.90
CA GLY A 25 19.86 -25.23 11.05
C GLY A 25 18.61 -24.76 11.81
N VAL A 26 17.64 -24.19 11.12
CA VAL A 26 16.36 -23.76 11.71
C VAL A 26 15.62 -24.91 12.38
N MET A 27 15.53 -26.05 11.70
CA MET A 27 14.84 -27.24 12.20
C MET A 27 15.47 -27.76 13.50
N ASN A 28 16.79 -27.83 13.57
CA ASN A 28 17.51 -28.34 14.74
C ASN A 28 17.50 -27.35 15.91
N THR A 29 17.63 -26.05 15.63
CA THR A 29 17.69 -25.02 16.68
C THR A 29 16.32 -24.72 17.28
N TRP A 30 15.26 -24.66 16.47
CA TRP A 30 13.98 -24.11 16.90
C TRP A 30 12.83 -25.13 16.91
N VAL A 31 12.74 -25.99 15.90
CA VAL A 31 11.59 -26.90 15.75
C VAL A 31 11.73 -28.15 16.62
N LYS A 32 12.90 -28.80 16.58
CA LYS A 32 13.16 -30.05 17.31
C LYS A 32 12.96 -29.92 18.84
N PRO A 33 13.50 -28.89 19.53
CA PRO A 33 13.29 -28.77 20.98
C PRO A 33 11.82 -28.58 21.38
N LYS A 34 11.03 -27.90 20.52
CA LYS A 34 9.59 -27.72 20.75
C LYS A 34 8.84 -29.03 20.64
N MET A 35 9.22 -29.87 19.68
CA MET A 35 8.62 -31.19 19.50
C MET A 35 8.91 -32.14 20.66
N GLU A 36 10.16 -32.21 21.10
CA GLU A 36 10.58 -33.02 22.25
C GLU A 36 9.76 -32.66 23.49
N ALA A 37 9.55 -31.36 23.73
CA ALA A 37 8.81 -30.90 24.89
C ALA A 37 7.27 -31.06 24.80
N ILE A 38 6.71 -31.36 23.62
CA ILE A 38 5.27 -31.75 23.48
C ILE A 38 5.11 -33.26 23.62
N LYS A 39 6.07 -34.02 23.12
CA LYS A 39 6.12 -35.48 23.24
C LYS A 39 6.01 -35.93 24.70
N GLU A 40 6.72 -35.23 25.61
CA GLU A 40 6.64 -35.46 27.05
C GLU A 40 5.22 -35.29 27.62
N ARG A 41 4.39 -34.40 27.04
CA ARG A 41 3.05 -34.09 27.53
C ARG A 41 1.94 -34.93 26.91
N ARG A 42 2.00 -35.19 25.59
CA ARG A 42 0.90 -35.81 24.82
C ARG A 42 1.10 -37.29 24.47
N LYS A 43 2.21 -37.93 24.87
CA LYS A 43 2.58 -39.30 24.44
C LYS A 43 2.52 -39.45 22.90
N ILE A 44 3.07 -38.48 22.19
CA ILE A 44 3.16 -38.51 20.72
C ILE A 44 4.06 -39.69 20.31
N ASP A 45 3.62 -40.51 19.35
CA ASP A 45 4.43 -41.61 18.84
C ASP A 45 5.60 -41.10 17.96
N LYS A 46 6.62 -41.93 17.77
CA LYS A 46 7.80 -41.56 16.94
C LYS A 46 7.44 -41.27 15.47
N LYS A 47 6.30 -41.77 14.99
CA LYS A 47 5.88 -41.62 13.59
C LYS A 47 5.33 -40.22 13.35
N LEU A 48 4.47 -39.72 14.26
CA LEU A 48 3.96 -38.35 14.29
C LEU A 48 5.07 -37.32 14.47
N GLU A 49 6.12 -37.65 15.22
CA GLU A 49 7.30 -36.79 15.41
C GLU A 49 8.13 -36.62 14.12
N SER A 50 8.50 -37.73 13.46
CA SER A 50 9.19 -37.68 12.15
C SER A 50 8.35 -36.92 11.13
N TYR A 51 7.05 -37.22 11.13
CA TYR A 51 6.08 -36.62 10.25
C TYR A 51 6.01 -35.09 10.39
N PHE A 52 5.99 -34.59 11.63
CA PHE A 52 6.01 -33.15 11.92
C PHE A 52 7.27 -32.46 11.42
N PHE A 53 8.43 -33.09 11.65
CA PHE A 53 9.70 -32.55 11.23
C PHE A 53 9.79 -32.45 9.70
N ASP A 54 9.36 -33.49 8.98
CA ASP A 54 9.40 -33.54 7.53
C ASP A 54 8.53 -32.45 6.90
N VAL A 55 7.33 -32.22 7.43
CA VAL A 55 6.42 -31.20 6.88
C VAL A 55 6.92 -29.77 7.10
N PHE A 56 7.44 -29.45 8.30
CA PHE A 56 8.04 -28.14 8.54
C PHE A 56 9.28 -27.91 7.68
N HIS A 57 10.12 -28.94 7.55
CA HIS A 57 11.27 -28.90 6.66
C HIS A 57 10.84 -28.63 5.21
N ASP A 58 9.89 -29.40 4.69
CA ASP A 58 9.37 -29.27 3.32
C ASP A 58 8.72 -27.91 3.08
N TYR A 59 7.95 -27.41 4.05
CA TYR A 59 7.40 -26.07 4.01
C TYR A 59 8.50 -25.00 3.93
N LEU A 60 9.54 -25.08 4.77
CA LEU A 60 10.62 -24.09 4.78
C LEU A 60 11.41 -24.12 3.48
N VAL A 61 11.75 -25.30 2.95
CA VAL A 61 12.44 -25.43 1.65
C VAL A 61 11.58 -24.86 0.53
N ARG A 62 10.32 -25.30 0.40
CA ARG A 62 9.40 -24.84 -0.65
C ARG A 62 9.19 -23.33 -0.59
N THR A 63 8.95 -22.79 0.59
CA THR A 63 8.66 -21.36 0.79
C THR A 63 9.93 -20.52 0.58
N TYR A 64 11.10 -21.03 0.96
CA TYR A 64 12.38 -20.39 0.64
C TYR A 64 12.57 -20.29 -0.87
N GLU A 65 12.42 -21.40 -1.61
CA GLU A 65 12.57 -21.42 -3.06
C GLU A 65 11.59 -20.46 -3.75
N GLN A 66 10.32 -20.46 -3.35
CA GLN A 66 9.29 -19.56 -3.88
C GLN A 66 9.64 -18.08 -3.66
N ASN A 67 10.20 -17.72 -2.51
CA ASN A 67 10.50 -16.34 -2.18
C ASN A 67 11.89 -15.89 -2.66
N LYS A 68 12.81 -16.82 -2.95
CA LYS A 68 14.13 -16.54 -3.51
C LYS A 68 14.07 -15.92 -4.90
N PHE A 69 13.02 -16.24 -5.66
CA PHE A 69 12.81 -15.69 -7.00
C PHE A 69 11.69 -14.65 -7.01
N VAL A 70 11.94 -13.55 -7.70
CA VAL A 70 10.97 -12.47 -7.90
C VAL A 70 10.85 -12.13 -9.37
N ASN A 71 9.62 -11.84 -9.79
CA ASN A 71 9.33 -11.36 -11.15
C ASN A 71 9.52 -9.85 -11.17
N VAL A 72 10.36 -9.36 -12.10
CA VAL A 72 10.58 -7.93 -12.28
C VAL A 72 10.19 -7.51 -13.69
N ILE A 73 9.25 -6.57 -13.77
CA ILE A 73 8.72 -6.09 -15.05
C ILE A 73 9.80 -5.49 -15.95
N ALA A 74 10.77 -4.77 -15.37
CA ALA A 74 11.93 -4.23 -16.09
C ALA A 74 12.78 -5.30 -16.78
N LEU A 75 12.68 -6.54 -16.31
CA LEU A 75 13.39 -7.70 -16.79
C LEU A 75 12.45 -8.63 -17.57
N GLY A 76 11.31 -8.13 -18.07
CA GLY A 76 10.32 -8.90 -18.83
C GLY A 76 9.52 -9.89 -17.98
N ASN A 77 9.32 -9.58 -16.70
CA ASN A 77 8.71 -10.48 -15.70
C ASN A 77 9.41 -11.84 -15.55
N ASN A 78 10.69 -11.93 -15.91
CA ASN A 78 11.49 -13.13 -15.67
C ASN A 78 11.69 -13.35 -14.16
N GLN A 79 11.74 -14.62 -13.75
CA GLN A 79 12.13 -15.00 -12.39
C GLN A 79 13.62 -14.72 -12.19
N VAL A 80 13.92 -13.83 -11.26
CA VAL A 80 15.29 -13.45 -10.91
C VAL A 80 15.53 -13.71 -9.44
N ASP A 81 16.70 -14.28 -9.14
CA ASP A 81 17.18 -14.41 -7.76
C ASP A 81 17.21 -13.02 -7.13
N ILE A 82 16.44 -12.86 -6.05
CA ILE A 82 16.25 -11.59 -5.35
C ILE A 82 17.58 -10.94 -4.98
N ASP A 83 18.61 -11.71 -4.63
CA ASP A 83 19.90 -11.13 -4.20
C ASP A 83 20.67 -10.43 -5.33
N LYS A 84 20.41 -10.82 -6.58
CA LYS A 84 21.05 -10.19 -7.75
C LYS A 84 20.54 -8.76 -7.96
N ILE A 85 19.29 -8.51 -7.59
CA ILE A 85 18.59 -7.26 -7.91
C ILE A 85 18.18 -6.46 -6.68
N TYR A 86 18.21 -7.06 -5.49
CA TYR A 86 17.79 -6.40 -4.26
C TYR A 86 18.74 -5.24 -3.94
N TYR A 87 18.16 -4.04 -3.82
CA TYR A 87 18.84 -2.87 -3.32
C TYR A 87 18.31 -2.56 -1.91
N PRO A 88 19.16 -2.50 -0.87
CA PRO A 88 18.71 -2.25 0.49
C PRO A 88 18.00 -0.90 0.64
N LEU A 89 16.80 -0.91 1.20
CA LEU A 89 16.05 0.29 1.56
C LEU A 89 16.17 0.55 3.06
N ARG A 90 15.93 1.80 3.48
CA ARG A 90 15.86 2.15 4.90
C ARG A 90 14.41 2.22 5.35
N ILE A 91 14.14 1.79 6.57
CA ILE A 91 12.87 2.03 7.24
C ILE A 91 13.09 2.96 8.42
N SER A 92 12.14 3.86 8.67
CA SER A 92 12.20 4.80 9.78
C SER A 92 10.90 4.80 10.58
N SER A 93 11.03 4.95 11.89
CA SER A 93 9.90 5.10 12.79
C SER A 93 9.12 6.39 12.49
N GLU A 94 7.82 6.45 12.84
CA GLU A 94 6.96 7.61 12.57
C GLU A 94 7.49 8.95 13.12
N ASN A 95 8.22 8.91 14.24
CA ASN A 95 8.82 10.09 14.85
C ASN A 95 10.23 10.41 14.31
N GLY A 96 10.77 9.58 13.42
CA GLY A 96 12.08 9.74 12.80
C GLY A 96 13.27 9.53 13.75
N GLU A 97 13.06 9.00 14.96
CA GLU A 97 14.13 8.80 15.94
C GLU A 97 14.95 7.54 15.65
N GLU A 98 14.32 6.54 15.06
CA GLU A 98 14.94 5.27 14.70
C GLU A 98 14.88 5.05 13.19
N SER A 99 16.02 4.67 12.61
CA SER A 99 16.18 4.35 11.18
C SER A 99 17.05 3.12 11.02
N TYR A 100 16.60 2.15 10.24
CA TYR A 100 17.25 0.85 10.05
C TYR A 100 17.42 0.55 8.56
N PRO A 101 18.63 0.29 8.06
CA PRO A 101 18.81 -0.27 6.73
C PRO A 101 18.36 -1.74 6.72
N ILE A 102 17.56 -2.12 5.72
CA ILE A 102 17.07 -3.48 5.52
C ILE A 102 17.97 -4.18 4.51
N THR A 103 19.16 -4.57 4.96
CA THR A 103 20.06 -5.43 4.17
C THR A 103 19.70 -6.91 4.36
N ASN A 104 19.25 -7.26 5.55
CA ASN A 104 18.96 -8.62 6.01
C ASN A 104 18.07 -8.56 7.27
N TYR A 105 17.67 -9.72 7.82
CA TYR A 105 16.88 -9.78 9.04
C TYR A 105 17.63 -9.10 10.20
N ASN A 106 16.94 -8.19 10.89
CA ASN A 106 17.49 -7.38 11.97
C ASN A 106 16.88 -7.81 13.31
N SER A 107 17.57 -8.72 13.99
CA SER A 107 17.11 -9.27 15.28
C SER A 107 17.00 -8.21 16.37
N ILE A 108 17.83 -7.16 16.35
CA ILE A 108 17.75 -6.05 17.31
C ILE A 108 16.40 -5.34 17.17
N LEU A 109 16.01 -4.97 15.95
CA LEU A 109 14.74 -4.30 15.67
C LEU A 109 13.54 -5.18 16.04
N PHE A 110 13.51 -6.41 15.50
CA PHE A 110 12.32 -7.25 15.60
C PHE A 110 12.17 -7.87 17.00
N ASN A 111 13.26 -8.12 17.74
CA ASN A 111 13.17 -8.53 19.14
C ASN A 111 12.77 -7.40 20.08
N LYS A 112 13.16 -6.15 19.78
CA LYS A 112 12.76 -4.99 20.58
C LYS A 112 11.27 -4.74 20.55
N TYR A 113 10.65 -4.82 19.36
CA TYR A 113 9.23 -4.47 19.20
C TYR A 113 8.29 -5.66 19.16
N LYS A 114 8.74 -6.82 18.69
CA LYS A 114 7.96 -8.05 18.44
C LYS A 114 6.78 -7.90 17.46
N LYS A 115 6.11 -6.76 17.40
CA LYS A 115 4.98 -6.45 16.52
C LYS A 115 5.30 -5.19 15.73
N VAL A 116 5.59 -5.34 14.44
CA VAL A 116 6.06 -4.26 13.55
C VAL A 116 5.14 -4.13 12.33
N ILE A 117 4.72 -2.91 12.00
CA ILE A 117 4.04 -2.58 10.75
C ILE A 117 5.00 -1.78 9.88
N ILE A 118 5.14 -2.17 8.60
CA ILE A 118 5.80 -1.39 7.55
C ILE A 118 4.71 -0.86 6.62
N GLU A 119 4.39 0.43 6.76
CA GLU A 119 3.30 1.12 6.06
C GLU A 119 3.87 2.11 5.05
N ASP A 120 3.58 1.92 3.75
CA ASP A 120 4.01 2.86 2.70
C ASP A 120 3.20 2.73 1.40
N SER A 121 3.39 3.66 0.48
CA SER A 121 2.78 3.72 -0.84
C SER A 121 3.09 2.51 -1.75
N ALA A 122 2.36 2.44 -2.87
CA ALA A 122 2.55 1.42 -3.90
C ALA A 122 3.96 1.47 -4.49
N GLY A 123 4.53 0.31 -4.85
CA GLY A 123 5.82 0.28 -5.55
C GLY A 123 7.07 0.55 -4.69
N MET A 124 6.92 0.82 -3.39
CA MET A 124 8.03 1.04 -2.46
C MET A 124 8.83 -0.21 -2.08
N GLY A 125 8.41 -1.40 -2.57
CA GLY A 125 9.15 -2.64 -2.35
C GLY A 125 8.81 -3.39 -1.05
N LYS A 126 7.65 -3.13 -0.43
CA LYS A 126 7.18 -3.83 0.78
C LYS A 126 7.26 -5.36 0.67
N SER A 127 6.65 -5.95 -0.37
CA SER A 127 6.71 -7.39 -0.60
C SER A 127 8.14 -7.88 -0.86
N THR A 128 8.96 -7.10 -1.57
CA THR A 128 10.38 -7.43 -1.81
C THR A 128 11.18 -7.45 -0.51
N ILE A 129 10.95 -6.49 0.39
CA ILE A 129 11.51 -6.45 1.75
C ILE A 129 11.08 -7.70 2.52
N MET A 130 9.79 -8.04 2.50
CA MET A 130 9.27 -9.22 3.20
C MET A 130 9.94 -10.51 2.74
N LYS A 131 10.08 -10.70 1.42
CA LYS A 131 10.79 -11.85 0.84
C LYS A 131 12.26 -11.88 1.28
N LYS A 132 12.95 -10.73 1.24
CA LYS A 132 14.35 -10.66 1.66
C LYS A 132 14.53 -10.94 3.15
N LEU A 133 13.63 -10.44 4.00
CA LEU A 133 13.65 -10.69 5.43
C LEU A 133 13.35 -12.16 5.75
N PHE A 134 12.39 -12.78 5.07
CA PHE A 134 12.08 -14.20 5.20
C PHE A 134 13.29 -15.09 4.89
N ILE A 135 13.90 -14.88 3.72
CA ILE A 135 15.11 -15.61 3.29
C ILE A 135 16.23 -15.43 4.31
N SER A 136 16.50 -14.19 4.69
CA SER A 136 17.58 -13.89 5.63
C SER A 136 17.30 -14.43 7.03
N CYS A 137 16.05 -14.57 7.44
CA CYS A 137 15.69 -15.19 8.72
C CYS A 137 16.11 -16.66 8.76
N ILE A 138 15.92 -17.38 7.65
CA ILE A 138 16.35 -18.78 7.50
C ILE A 138 17.87 -18.87 7.44
N GLU A 139 18.51 -18.07 6.57
CA GLU A 139 19.98 -18.07 6.39
C GLU A 139 20.73 -17.74 7.69
N LYS A 140 20.16 -16.88 8.54
CA LYS A 140 20.77 -16.48 9.83
C LYS A 140 20.29 -17.30 11.04
N ASN A 141 19.36 -18.23 10.84
CA ASN A 141 18.81 -19.06 11.90
C ASN A 141 18.19 -18.26 13.08
N GLU A 142 17.35 -17.26 12.77
CA GLU A 142 16.83 -16.29 13.75
C GLU A 142 15.50 -16.71 14.42
N GLY A 143 14.84 -17.74 13.90
CA GLY A 143 13.55 -18.24 14.39
C GLY A 143 12.86 -19.13 13.36
N ILE A 144 11.58 -19.45 13.58
CA ILE A 144 10.75 -20.26 12.68
C ILE A 144 9.88 -19.32 11.81
N PRO A 145 10.24 -19.06 10.54
CA PRO A 145 9.52 -18.08 9.76
C PRO A 145 8.28 -18.67 9.09
N ILE A 146 7.15 -17.96 9.17
CA ILE A 146 5.90 -18.28 8.49
C ILE A 146 5.53 -17.13 7.56
N PHE A 147 5.33 -17.39 6.26
CA PHE A 147 5.07 -16.36 5.26
C PHE A 147 3.63 -16.43 4.77
N ILE A 148 2.85 -15.40 5.07
CA ILE A 148 1.42 -15.33 4.77
C ILE A 148 1.16 -14.11 3.90
N GLU A 149 0.70 -14.36 2.68
CA GLU A 149 0.15 -13.30 1.82
C GLU A 149 -1.31 -13.08 2.23
N LEU A 150 -1.60 -11.92 2.82
CA LEU A 150 -2.90 -11.63 3.41
C LEU A 150 -4.03 -11.57 2.38
N ARG A 151 -3.71 -11.31 1.10
CA ARG A 151 -4.67 -11.42 -0.01
C ARG A 151 -5.31 -12.80 -0.17
N LYS A 152 -4.70 -13.86 0.38
CA LYS A 152 -5.24 -15.23 0.36
C LYS A 152 -6.33 -15.46 1.40
N LEU A 153 -6.52 -14.53 2.33
CA LEU A 153 -7.61 -14.61 3.31
C LEU A 153 -8.94 -14.30 2.61
N GLN A 154 -9.92 -15.16 2.87
CA GLN A 154 -11.30 -15.04 2.42
C GLN A 154 -12.21 -14.90 3.64
N GLU A 155 -13.50 -14.68 3.42
CA GLU A 155 -14.47 -14.47 4.49
C GLU A 155 -14.55 -15.65 5.47
N GLU A 156 -14.41 -16.88 4.97
CA GLU A 156 -14.50 -18.12 5.76
C GLU A 156 -13.13 -18.67 6.18
N THR A 157 -12.03 -18.13 5.67
CA THR A 157 -10.69 -18.68 5.92
C THR A 157 -10.07 -18.06 7.18
N GLU A 158 -9.87 -18.86 8.23
CA GLU A 158 -9.08 -18.42 9.39
C GLU A 158 -7.58 -18.38 9.04
N ILE A 159 -6.84 -17.45 9.65
CA ILE A 159 -5.37 -17.41 9.50
C ILE A 159 -4.71 -18.72 9.94
N VAL A 160 -5.27 -19.38 10.95
CA VAL A 160 -4.77 -20.68 11.42
C VAL A 160 -4.92 -21.74 10.34
N ASP A 161 -6.05 -21.77 9.65
CA ASP A 161 -6.28 -22.73 8.56
C ASP A 161 -5.36 -22.44 7.38
N LEU A 162 -5.08 -21.17 7.10
CA LEU A 162 -4.09 -20.80 6.08
C LEU A 162 -2.67 -21.25 6.46
N VAL A 163 -2.26 -21.08 7.73
CA VAL A 163 -0.98 -21.58 8.24
C VAL A 163 -0.92 -23.10 8.13
N LEU A 164 -1.97 -23.81 8.51
CA LEU A 164 -2.05 -25.27 8.41
C LEU A 164 -1.97 -25.75 6.97
N ASN A 165 -2.72 -25.13 6.06
CA ASN A 165 -2.71 -25.45 4.64
C ASN A 165 -1.33 -25.17 4.00
N GLN A 166 -0.62 -24.15 4.47
CA GLN A 166 0.73 -23.88 4.02
C GLN A 166 1.74 -24.89 4.55
N LEU A 167 1.62 -25.30 5.81
CA LEU A 167 2.50 -26.29 6.43
C LEU A 167 2.28 -27.66 5.78
N ASN A 168 1.04 -28.16 5.81
CA ASN A 168 0.66 -29.48 5.30
C ASN A 168 1.14 -29.72 3.87
N SER A 169 1.48 -30.97 3.56
CA SER A 169 1.81 -31.40 2.20
C SER A 169 0.76 -32.38 1.68
N ILE A 170 0.78 -32.68 0.38
CA ILE A 170 -0.28 -33.44 -0.32
C ILE A 170 -0.58 -34.79 0.35
N HIS A 171 0.36 -35.37 1.08
CA HIS A 171 0.25 -36.72 1.63
C HIS A 171 0.07 -36.75 3.15
N LEU A 172 -0.10 -35.58 3.77
CA LEU A 172 0.36 -35.34 5.12
C LEU A 172 -0.47 -34.20 5.77
N GLU A 173 -1.35 -34.56 6.72
CA GLU A 173 -2.15 -33.61 7.52
C GLU A 173 -1.74 -33.58 9.00
N HIS A 174 -1.52 -32.38 9.55
CA HIS A 174 -1.30 -32.18 10.98
C HIS A 174 -2.59 -31.97 11.78
N ASP A 175 -2.56 -32.41 13.04
CA ASP A 175 -3.54 -31.99 14.03
C ASP A 175 -3.41 -30.48 14.32
N LYS A 176 -4.48 -29.73 14.01
CA LYS A 176 -4.63 -28.29 14.28
C LYS A 176 -4.25 -27.95 15.72
N GLN A 177 -4.54 -28.81 16.70
CA GLN A 177 -4.21 -28.56 18.10
C GLN A 177 -2.71 -28.61 18.39
N VAL A 178 -1.97 -29.52 17.76
CA VAL A 178 -0.52 -29.65 17.97
C VAL A 178 0.19 -28.41 17.42
N ILE A 179 -0.20 -27.95 16.24
CA ILE A 179 0.37 -26.76 15.60
C ILE A 179 0.10 -25.51 16.44
N LEU A 180 -1.12 -25.34 16.94
CA LEU A 180 -1.47 -24.24 17.85
C LEU A 180 -0.67 -24.28 19.15
N GLU A 181 -0.44 -25.45 19.74
CA GLU A 181 0.37 -25.58 20.96
C GLU A 181 1.84 -25.17 20.70
N ILE A 182 2.38 -25.50 19.53
CA ILE A 182 3.75 -25.14 19.15
C ILE A 182 3.87 -23.65 18.88
N ILE A 183 2.92 -23.06 18.15
CA ILE A 183 2.86 -21.62 17.91
C ILE A 183 2.77 -20.86 19.23
N ASN A 184 1.95 -21.32 20.18
CA ASN A 184 1.81 -20.66 21.49
C ASN A 184 3.09 -20.66 22.32
N ARG A 185 4.02 -21.60 22.08
CA ARG A 185 5.32 -21.65 22.76
C ARG A 185 6.31 -20.57 22.31
N GLY A 186 6.05 -19.86 21.21
CA GLY A 186 6.91 -18.76 20.74
C GLY A 186 7.94 -19.15 19.68
N ASP A 187 8.88 -18.24 19.40
CA ASP A 187 9.97 -18.33 18.42
C ASP A 187 9.56 -18.37 16.93
N PHE A 188 8.27 -18.22 16.64
CA PHE A 188 7.81 -17.99 15.27
C PHE A 188 7.97 -16.53 14.89
N ILE A 189 8.25 -16.32 13.60
CA ILE A 189 8.32 -15.01 12.97
C ILE A 189 7.32 -15.01 11.82
N PHE A 190 6.17 -14.41 12.04
CA PHE A 190 5.10 -14.29 11.06
C PHE A 190 5.33 -13.08 10.16
N PHE A 191 5.52 -13.35 8.87
CA PHE A 191 5.60 -12.37 7.80
C PHE A 191 4.22 -12.25 7.14
N LEU A 192 3.48 -11.19 7.48
CA LEU A 192 2.11 -10.93 7.02
C LEU A 192 2.13 -9.85 5.92
N ASP A 193 2.18 -10.26 4.65
CA ASP A 193 2.36 -9.33 3.53
C ASP A 193 1.02 -8.89 2.90
N GLY A 194 0.84 -7.59 2.68
CA GLY A 194 -0.23 -7.03 1.86
C GLY A 194 -1.60 -6.90 2.55
N PHE A 195 -1.67 -6.26 3.73
CA PHE A 195 -2.94 -6.05 4.42
C PHE A 195 -3.95 -5.18 3.63
N ASP A 196 -3.45 -4.23 2.82
CA ASP A 196 -4.29 -3.44 1.90
C ASP A 196 -4.89 -4.26 0.76
N GLU A 197 -4.38 -5.47 0.52
CA GLU A 197 -4.86 -6.38 -0.52
C GLU A 197 -6.01 -7.29 -0.05
N ILE A 198 -6.38 -7.23 1.24
CA ILE A 198 -7.57 -7.91 1.76
C ILE A 198 -8.82 -7.20 1.19
N PRO A 199 -9.72 -7.92 0.51
CA PRO A 199 -10.94 -7.34 -0.02
C PRO A 199 -11.79 -6.66 1.04
N PHE A 200 -12.30 -5.47 0.69
CA PHE A 200 -13.01 -4.58 1.60
C PHE A 200 -14.21 -5.25 2.27
N ASP A 201 -14.98 -6.05 1.54
CA ASP A 201 -16.28 -6.59 1.99
C ASP A 201 -16.17 -7.45 3.26
N TYR A 202 -15.06 -8.14 3.46
CA TYR A 202 -14.83 -8.99 4.63
C TYR A 202 -13.59 -8.58 5.45
N LYS A 203 -13.04 -7.38 5.18
CA LYS A 203 -11.83 -6.88 5.82
C LYS A 203 -11.96 -6.77 7.34
N ASP A 204 -13.12 -6.34 7.83
CA ASP A 204 -13.37 -6.21 9.27
C ASP A 204 -13.30 -7.55 10.00
N LYS A 205 -13.96 -8.57 9.45
CA LYS A 205 -13.96 -9.94 10.00
C LYS A 205 -12.55 -10.54 9.99
N VAL A 206 -11.84 -10.43 8.87
CA VAL A 206 -10.46 -10.89 8.75
C VAL A 206 -9.54 -10.16 9.72
N THR A 207 -9.72 -8.84 9.87
CA THR A 207 -8.94 -8.03 10.82
C THR A 207 -9.19 -8.47 12.25
N HIS A 208 -10.43 -8.77 12.62
CA HIS A 208 -10.77 -9.29 13.94
C HIS A 208 -10.08 -10.63 14.20
N ASN A 209 -10.23 -11.60 13.30
CA ASN A 209 -9.61 -12.93 13.41
C ASN A 209 -8.08 -12.84 13.49
N LEU A 210 -7.47 -11.95 12.68
CA LEU A 210 -6.03 -11.72 12.70
C LEU A 210 -5.56 -11.17 14.06
N LYS A 211 -6.28 -10.21 14.62
CA LYS A 211 -5.95 -9.66 15.95
C LYS A 211 -6.11 -10.70 17.05
N GLU A 212 -7.17 -11.50 17.01
CA GLU A 212 -7.35 -12.59 17.95
C GLU A 212 -6.17 -13.56 17.93
N PHE A 213 -5.76 -13.98 16.72
CA PHE A 213 -4.61 -14.86 16.55
C PHE A 213 -3.33 -14.26 17.16
N ILE A 214 -3.03 -13.00 16.83
CA ILE A 214 -1.84 -12.30 17.36
C ILE A 214 -1.90 -12.15 18.88
N ALA A 215 -3.08 -11.90 19.45
CA ALA A 215 -3.26 -11.77 20.90
C ALA A 215 -3.04 -13.10 21.62
N LYS A 216 -3.59 -14.19 21.08
CA LYS A 216 -3.49 -15.55 21.62
C LYS A 216 -2.08 -16.17 21.45
N SER A 217 -1.27 -15.65 20.52
CA SER A 217 0.08 -16.16 20.21
C SER A 217 1.19 -15.11 20.41
N ASN A 218 1.10 -14.35 21.51
CA ASN A 218 1.93 -13.18 21.82
C ASN A 218 3.44 -13.45 22.03
N ASN A 219 3.86 -14.70 22.19
CA ASN A 219 5.27 -15.10 22.32
C ASN A 219 6.03 -15.09 20.98
N ASN A 220 5.36 -14.74 19.89
CA ASN A 220 5.91 -14.71 18.53
C ASN A 220 6.17 -13.28 18.04
N ILE A 221 6.94 -13.19 16.94
CA ILE A 221 7.19 -11.94 16.22
C ILE A 221 6.20 -11.84 15.05
N PHE A 222 5.64 -10.66 14.83
CA PHE A 222 4.72 -10.34 13.74
C PHE A 222 5.24 -9.13 12.98
N ILE A 223 5.49 -9.30 11.69
CA ILE A 223 5.88 -8.24 10.76
C ILE A 223 4.77 -8.14 9.73
N LEU A 224 4.07 -7.01 9.69
CA LEU A 224 2.95 -6.76 8.79
C LEU A 224 3.30 -5.66 7.80
N THR A 225 2.90 -5.81 6.54
CA THR A 225 3.01 -4.75 5.53
C THR A 225 1.65 -4.30 5.04
N SER A 226 1.56 -3.01 4.68
CA SER A 226 0.34 -2.45 4.08
C SER A 226 0.62 -1.14 3.35
N ARG A 227 -0.26 -0.76 2.43
CA ARG A 227 -0.48 0.66 2.09
C ARG A 227 -1.21 1.40 3.19
N SER A 228 -1.29 2.73 3.07
CA SER A 228 -2.12 3.54 3.95
C SER A 228 -3.54 3.01 3.96
N ASP A 229 -3.99 2.61 5.15
CA ASP A 229 -5.27 1.98 5.36
C ASP A 229 -5.75 2.33 6.76
N ASP A 230 -6.93 2.96 6.85
CA ASP A 230 -7.47 3.48 8.10
C ASP A 230 -7.63 2.38 9.16
N VAL A 231 -7.86 1.13 8.72
CA VAL A 231 -8.01 -0.03 9.62
C VAL A 231 -6.69 -0.36 10.33
N LEU A 232 -5.52 0.00 9.79
CA LEU A 232 -4.23 -0.22 10.46
C LEU A 232 -4.12 0.52 11.80
N SER A 233 -4.82 1.64 11.95
CA SER A 233 -4.89 2.37 13.23
C SER A 233 -5.42 1.50 14.38
N SER A 234 -6.21 0.49 14.04
CA SER A 234 -6.79 -0.44 15.00
C SER A 234 -5.79 -1.48 15.54
N PHE A 235 -4.57 -1.56 14.97
CA PHE A 235 -3.45 -2.41 15.44
C PHE A 235 -2.55 -1.65 16.45
N GLY A 236 -3.13 -1.03 17.47
CA GLY A 236 -2.43 -0.13 18.40
C GLY A 236 -1.25 -0.73 19.18
N GLN A 237 -1.07 -2.05 19.18
CA GLN A 237 0.07 -2.74 19.80
C GLN A 237 1.31 -2.85 18.88
N PHE A 238 1.20 -2.47 17.60
CA PHE A 238 2.28 -2.56 16.64
C PHE A 238 3.10 -1.27 16.60
N LYS A 239 4.43 -1.40 16.49
CA LYS A 239 5.30 -0.27 16.16
C LYS A 239 5.30 -0.05 14.65
N LYS A 240 4.86 1.13 14.21
CA LYS A 240 4.85 1.53 12.81
C LYS A 240 6.19 2.09 12.33
N PHE A 241 6.56 1.69 11.13
CA PHE A 241 7.69 2.17 10.35
C PHE A 241 7.22 2.48 8.92
N HIS A 242 7.87 3.45 8.28
CA HIS A 242 7.70 3.76 6.85
C HIS A 242 9.00 3.47 6.10
N ILE A 243 8.92 3.30 4.79
CA ILE A 243 10.09 3.11 3.93
C ILE A 243 10.58 4.49 3.51
N ASN A 244 11.87 4.74 3.68
CA ASN A 244 12.47 5.95 3.14
C ASN A 244 12.55 5.83 1.62
N GLY A 245 12.12 6.87 0.91
CA GLY A 245 12.36 7.01 -0.53
C GLY A 245 13.84 6.84 -0.85
N MET A 246 14.14 6.21 -1.98
CA MET A 246 15.52 6.06 -2.44
C MET A 246 16.15 7.43 -2.69
N GLU A 247 17.38 7.59 -2.24
CA GLU A 247 18.21 8.71 -2.68
C GLU A 247 18.59 8.51 -4.15
N THR A 248 18.89 9.59 -4.86
CA THR A 248 19.23 9.56 -6.29
C THR A 248 20.33 8.55 -6.63
N ASN A 249 21.37 8.46 -5.80
CA ASN A 249 22.46 7.49 -5.97
C ASN A 249 22.03 6.03 -5.72
N GLU A 250 21.03 5.81 -4.86
CA GLU A 250 20.46 4.48 -4.63
C GLU A 250 19.64 4.02 -5.84
N ALA A 251 18.87 4.94 -6.44
CA ALA A 251 18.18 4.70 -7.70
C ALA A 251 19.15 4.33 -8.84
N TYR A 252 20.31 5.01 -8.93
CA TYR A 252 21.37 4.69 -9.89
C TYR A 252 21.93 3.28 -9.66
N GLY A 253 22.18 2.92 -8.41
CA GLY A 253 22.63 1.57 -8.07
C GLY A 253 21.61 0.48 -8.42
N LEU A 254 20.30 0.77 -8.35
CA LEU A 254 19.26 -0.16 -8.81
C LEU A 254 19.25 -0.31 -10.35
N ILE A 255 19.38 0.80 -11.09
CA ILE A 255 19.53 0.81 -12.55
C ILE A 255 20.73 -0.04 -12.99
N GLU A 256 21.88 0.14 -12.34
CA GLU A 256 23.09 -0.63 -12.62
C GLU A 256 22.92 -2.14 -12.36
N ARG A 257 22.14 -2.52 -11.34
CA ARG A 257 21.84 -3.95 -11.07
C ARG A 257 21.01 -4.57 -12.18
N TYR A 258 19.97 -3.86 -12.65
CA TYR A 258 19.16 -4.32 -13.79
C TYR A 258 20.02 -4.44 -15.05
N ASP A 259 20.86 -3.44 -15.30
CA ASP A 259 21.72 -3.42 -16.48
C ASP A 259 22.79 -4.50 -16.46
N ARG A 260 23.40 -4.76 -15.30
CA ARG A 260 24.34 -5.87 -15.11
C ARG A 260 23.68 -7.21 -15.34
N PHE A 261 22.43 -7.37 -14.91
CA PHE A 261 21.67 -8.60 -15.10
C PHE A 261 21.38 -8.86 -16.59
N LEU A 262 20.92 -7.84 -17.33
CA LEU A 262 20.61 -7.97 -18.77
C LEU A 262 21.84 -7.85 -19.69
N LYS A 263 22.94 -7.29 -19.19
CA LYS A 263 24.20 -7.03 -19.93
C LYS A 263 24.01 -6.16 -21.17
N LEU A 264 23.19 -5.10 -21.05
CA LEU A 264 22.86 -4.20 -22.17
C LEU A 264 23.71 -2.93 -22.19
N ASN A 265 24.48 -2.64 -21.13
CA ASN A 265 25.36 -1.47 -21.01
C ASN A 265 24.60 -0.14 -21.21
N LEU A 266 23.42 -0.03 -20.61
CA LEU A 266 22.54 1.13 -20.67
C LEU A 266 22.69 2.07 -19.47
N SER A 267 23.19 1.58 -18.33
CA SER A 267 23.11 2.32 -17.06
C SER A 267 23.72 3.72 -17.15
N GLU A 268 24.91 3.85 -17.73
CA GLU A 268 25.59 5.14 -17.89
C GLU A 268 24.76 6.13 -18.72
N SER A 269 24.18 5.67 -19.83
CA SER A 269 23.34 6.49 -20.70
C SER A 269 22.03 6.93 -20.03
N ILE A 270 21.42 6.04 -19.24
CA ILE A 270 20.22 6.32 -18.46
C ILE A 270 20.53 7.39 -17.41
N ILE A 271 21.56 7.16 -16.59
CA ILE A 271 21.96 8.06 -15.51
C ILE A 271 22.32 9.45 -16.06
N LYS A 272 23.05 9.50 -17.18
CA LYS A 272 23.37 10.76 -17.86
C LYS A 272 22.12 11.51 -18.32
N GLN A 273 21.13 10.82 -18.90
CA GLN A 273 19.88 11.47 -19.30
C GLN A 273 19.05 11.94 -18.10
N ILE A 274 19.01 11.15 -17.02
CA ILE A 274 18.34 11.55 -15.77
C ILE A 274 18.96 12.83 -15.21
N ASN A 275 20.30 12.87 -15.03
CA ASN A 275 21.00 14.06 -14.54
C ASN A 275 20.72 15.27 -15.41
N LYS A 276 20.79 15.11 -16.74
CA LYS A 276 20.48 16.20 -17.68
C LYS A 276 19.04 16.71 -17.51
N ASN A 277 18.07 15.82 -17.36
CA ASN A 277 16.66 16.19 -17.18
C ASN A 277 16.43 16.94 -15.85
N ILE A 278 17.14 16.55 -14.79
CA ILE A 278 17.10 17.25 -13.48
C ILE A 278 17.73 18.64 -13.61
N GLU A 279 18.94 18.74 -14.17
CA GLU A 279 19.65 20.01 -14.37
C GLU A 279 18.86 21.01 -15.22
N GLN A 280 18.08 20.51 -16.17
CA GLN A 280 17.25 21.32 -17.07
C GLN A 280 15.86 21.63 -16.52
N GLU A 281 15.52 21.15 -15.31
CA GLU A 281 14.17 21.21 -14.75
C GLU A 281 13.10 20.70 -15.74
N ALA A 282 13.49 19.71 -16.56
CA ALA A 282 12.65 19.20 -17.64
C ALA A 282 11.43 18.43 -17.12
N PHE A 283 11.51 17.94 -15.87
CA PHE A 283 10.41 17.28 -15.19
C PHE A 283 10.50 17.41 -13.67
N ASN A 284 9.56 18.14 -13.08
CA ASN A 284 9.52 18.41 -11.65
C ASN A 284 9.33 17.17 -10.77
N ASP A 285 8.67 16.11 -11.27
CA ASP A 285 8.46 14.90 -10.45
C ASP A 285 9.55 13.83 -10.67
N LEU A 286 10.57 14.08 -11.51
CA LEU A 286 11.59 13.07 -11.80
C LEU A 286 12.31 12.61 -10.53
N GLU A 287 12.68 13.55 -9.66
CA GLU A 287 13.30 13.22 -8.38
C GLU A 287 12.36 12.42 -7.47
N GLU A 288 11.07 12.71 -7.47
CA GLU A 288 10.07 11.91 -6.73
C GLU A 288 9.89 10.51 -7.32
N PHE A 289 10.07 10.34 -8.64
CA PHE A 289 10.03 9.01 -9.27
C PHE A 289 11.23 8.16 -8.84
N LEU A 290 12.41 8.77 -8.76
CA LEU A 290 13.62 8.08 -8.35
C LEU A 290 13.53 7.58 -6.91
N LYS A 291 12.69 8.18 -6.07
CA LYS A 291 12.43 7.71 -4.70
C LYS A 291 11.68 6.37 -4.64
N VAL A 292 10.97 5.98 -5.71
CA VAL A 292 10.11 4.78 -5.73
C VAL A 292 10.77 3.65 -6.57
N PRO A 293 11.22 2.55 -5.96
CA PRO A 293 11.90 1.44 -6.65
C PRO A 293 11.18 0.90 -7.89
N PHE A 294 9.84 0.76 -7.80
CA PHE A 294 9.04 0.32 -8.93
C PHE A 294 9.12 1.29 -10.13
N LEU A 295 9.05 2.61 -9.88
CA LEU A 295 9.15 3.60 -10.95
C LEU A 295 10.54 3.60 -11.58
N VAL A 296 11.61 3.43 -10.79
CA VAL A 296 12.97 3.25 -11.32
C VAL A 296 13.08 2.02 -12.23
N SER A 297 12.42 0.91 -11.88
CA SER A 297 12.37 -0.28 -12.75
C SER A 297 11.69 0.01 -14.10
N LEU A 298 10.64 0.83 -14.10
CA LEU A 298 9.91 1.21 -15.30
C LEU A 298 10.65 2.27 -16.14
N ILE A 299 11.45 3.15 -15.52
CA ILE A 299 12.41 4.02 -16.24
C ILE A 299 13.39 3.15 -17.01
N TYR A 300 13.98 2.14 -16.36
CA TYR A 300 14.89 1.21 -17.01
C TYR A 300 14.22 0.49 -18.19
N LEU A 301 13.00 -0.03 -17.99
CA LEU A 301 12.20 -0.68 -19.04
C LEU A 301 11.98 0.25 -20.23
N THR A 302 11.47 1.46 -19.98
CA THR A 302 11.14 2.41 -21.05
C THR A 302 12.39 2.82 -21.83
N TYR A 303 13.50 3.07 -21.13
CA TYR A 303 14.75 3.46 -21.77
C TYR A 303 15.33 2.35 -22.64
N LYS A 304 15.29 1.10 -22.16
CA LYS A 304 15.72 -0.08 -22.94
C LYS A 304 15.04 -0.13 -24.31
N HIS A 305 13.78 0.31 -24.42
CA HIS A 305 13.00 0.29 -25.65
C HIS A 305 13.08 1.60 -26.46
N LYS A 306 12.75 2.73 -25.85
CA LYS A 306 12.57 4.02 -26.55
C LYS A 306 13.76 4.97 -26.44
N ARG A 307 14.80 4.60 -25.67
CA ARG A 307 15.98 5.45 -25.38
C ARG A 307 15.59 6.82 -24.84
N ASP A 308 14.54 6.85 -24.03
CA ASP A 308 13.96 8.05 -23.48
C ASP A 308 13.51 7.82 -22.03
N VAL A 309 13.70 8.85 -21.20
CA VAL A 309 13.24 8.89 -19.81
C VAL A 309 11.92 9.69 -19.79
N PRO A 310 10.79 9.08 -19.39
CA PRO A 310 9.51 9.80 -19.40
C PRO A 310 9.51 11.00 -18.44
N LEU A 311 8.78 12.04 -18.84
CA LEU A 311 8.75 13.36 -18.18
C LEU A 311 7.39 13.68 -17.51
N GLN A 312 6.43 12.75 -17.43
CA GLN A 312 5.13 12.91 -16.75
C GLN A 312 4.56 11.54 -16.31
N LYS A 313 3.78 11.46 -15.22
CA LYS A 313 3.22 10.19 -14.66
C LYS A 313 2.28 9.47 -15.63
N ASP A 314 1.34 10.18 -16.23
CA ASP A 314 0.37 9.63 -17.17
C ASP A 314 1.05 9.15 -18.47
N GLN A 315 1.95 9.97 -19.04
CA GLN A 315 2.76 9.61 -20.20
C GLN A 315 3.68 8.43 -19.92
N PHE A 316 4.16 8.32 -18.68
CA PHE A 316 5.03 7.24 -18.26
C PHE A 316 4.32 5.88 -18.33
N TYR A 317 3.11 5.74 -17.78
CA TYR A 317 2.35 4.49 -17.91
C TYR A 317 2.02 4.15 -19.35
N ARG A 318 1.68 5.15 -20.19
CA ARG A 318 1.48 4.92 -21.62
C ARG A 318 2.76 4.43 -22.30
N LYS A 319 3.90 5.08 -22.05
CA LYS A 319 5.20 4.68 -22.63
C LYS A 319 5.63 3.29 -22.19
N VAL A 320 5.36 2.91 -20.95
CA VAL A 320 5.59 1.56 -20.44
C VAL A 320 4.68 0.55 -21.14
N TYR A 321 3.39 0.85 -21.27
CA TYR A 321 2.46 0.01 -22.02
C TYR A 321 2.93 -0.19 -23.46
N ASP A 322 3.32 0.88 -24.15
CA ASP A 322 3.85 0.80 -25.51
C ASP A 322 5.10 -0.07 -25.57
N ALA A 323 6.04 0.12 -24.63
CA ALA A 323 7.26 -0.67 -24.56
C ALA A 323 6.97 -2.16 -24.37
N LEU A 324 6.03 -2.52 -23.49
CA LEU A 324 5.59 -3.90 -23.29
C LEU A 324 4.90 -4.47 -24.54
N PHE A 325 4.11 -3.65 -25.24
CA PHE A 325 3.45 -4.04 -26.47
C PHE A 325 4.44 -4.31 -27.62
N GLU A 326 5.55 -3.56 -27.64
CA GLU A 326 6.60 -3.59 -28.66
C GLU A 326 7.77 -4.55 -28.32
N GLU A 327 7.93 -4.97 -27.06
CA GLU A 327 9.11 -5.71 -26.57
C GLU A 327 9.40 -7.01 -27.37
N HIS A 328 8.36 -7.67 -27.88
CA HIS A 328 8.49 -8.88 -28.68
C HIS A 328 8.79 -8.63 -30.17
N ASP A 329 8.58 -7.41 -30.67
CA ASP A 329 8.87 -7.03 -32.07
C ASP A 329 10.38 -6.76 -32.31
N LEU A 330 11.18 -6.64 -31.23
CA LEU A 330 12.62 -6.33 -31.28
C LEU A 330 13.54 -7.56 -31.11
N SER A 331 12.99 -8.78 -31.04
CA SER A 331 13.81 -9.99 -30.92
C SER A 331 14.59 -10.29 -32.22
N LYS A 332 15.80 -10.87 -32.07
CA LYS A 332 16.88 -10.95 -33.09
C LYS A 332 16.52 -11.48 -34.50
N ASP A 333 15.35 -12.07 -34.69
CA ASP A 333 14.92 -12.64 -35.96
C ASP A 333 13.95 -11.75 -36.75
N GLY A 334 13.62 -10.53 -36.28
CA GLY A 334 12.73 -9.59 -36.98
C GLY A 334 11.30 -10.11 -37.21
N TYR A 335 10.95 -11.24 -36.57
CA TYR A 335 9.67 -11.90 -36.73
C TYR A 335 8.67 -11.28 -35.76
N LYS A 336 7.74 -10.47 -36.28
CA LYS A 336 6.59 -9.97 -35.51
C LYS A 336 5.77 -11.18 -35.06
N ARG A 337 5.79 -11.49 -33.76
CA ARG A 337 4.80 -12.43 -33.21
C ARG A 337 3.43 -11.78 -33.38
N GLN A 338 2.58 -12.38 -34.21
CA GLN A 338 1.18 -11.97 -34.24
C GLN A 338 0.58 -12.22 -32.86
N ARG A 339 -0.09 -11.20 -32.32
CA ARG A 339 -0.87 -11.29 -31.08
C ARG A 339 -2.01 -12.28 -31.31
N TYR A 340 -2.36 -13.05 -30.29
CA TYR A 340 -3.42 -14.05 -30.40
C TYR A 340 -4.76 -13.40 -30.75
N SER A 341 -5.06 -12.25 -30.16
CA SER A 341 -6.32 -11.51 -30.37
C SER A 341 -6.35 -10.70 -31.66
N GLY A 342 -5.20 -10.45 -32.30
CA GLY A 342 -5.09 -9.54 -33.44
C GLY A 342 -5.32 -8.06 -33.13
N LEU A 343 -5.49 -7.67 -31.86
CA LEU A 343 -5.74 -6.29 -31.46
C LEU A 343 -4.54 -5.39 -31.74
N SER A 344 -4.81 -4.18 -32.25
CA SER A 344 -3.81 -3.11 -32.31
C SER A 344 -3.47 -2.59 -30.92
N ILE A 345 -2.37 -1.83 -30.82
CA ILE A 345 -1.94 -1.20 -29.57
C ILE A 345 -3.03 -0.34 -28.95
N ASP A 346 -3.79 0.41 -29.75
CA ASP A 346 -4.85 1.28 -29.24
C ASP A 346 -6.15 0.53 -28.95
N GLN A 347 -6.44 -0.54 -29.70
CA GLN A 347 -7.58 -1.41 -29.41
C GLN A 347 -7.38 -2.17 -28.10
N LEU A 348 -6.20 -2.76 -27.87
CA LEU A 348 -5.89 -3.43 -26.62
C LEU A 348 -5.85 -2.42 -25.45
N HIS A 349 -5.33 -1.21 -25.68
CA HIS A 349 -5.38 -0.17 -24.66
C HIS A 349 -6.83 0.20 -24.30
N LYS A 350 -7.72 0.36 -25.29
CA LYS A 350 -9.16 0.62 -25.07
C LYS A 350 -9.83 -0.48 -24.24
N LEU A 351 -9.52 -1.74 -24.54
CA LEU A 351 -9.98 -2.89 -23.76
C LEU A 351 -9.46 -2.82 -22.31
N LEU A 352 -8.16 -2.59 -22.16
CA LEU A 352 -7.49 -2.53 -20.85
C LEU A 352 -8.06 -1.42 -19.96
N ARG A 353 -8.50 -0.29 -20.53
CA ARG A 353 -9.21 0.76 -19.78
C ARG A 353 -10.44 0.21 -19.06
N LYS A 354 -11.34 -0.46 -19.80
CA LYS A 354 -12.54 -1.08 -19.22
C LYS A 354 -12.18 -2.19 -18.23
N LEU A 355 -11.21 -3.05 -18.58
CA LEU A 355 -10.76 -4.14 -17.69
C LEU A 355 -10.18 -3.60 -16.38
N GLY A 356 -9.33 -2.58 -16.44
CA GLY A 356 -8.73 -1.94 -15.27
C GLY A 356 -9.78 -1.33 -14.35
N TYR A 357 -10.78 -0.67 -14.93
CA TYR A 357 -11.92 -0.12 -14.20
C TYR A 357 -12.74 -1.20 -13.49
N LEU A 358 -13.12 -2.28 -14.19
CA LEU A 358 -13.89 -3.40 -13.61
C LEU A 358 -13.11 -4.07 -12.48
N CYS A 359 -11.83 -4.39 -12.71
CA CYS A 359 -10.94 -4.96 -11.68
C CYS A 359 -10.82 -4.05 -10.44
N LEU A 360 -10.70 -2.74 -10.65
CA LEU A 360 -10.57 -1.77 -9.55
C LEU A 360 -11.86 -1.66 -8.72
N ILE A 361 -13.03 -1.73 -9.35
CA ILE A 361 -14.32 -1.76 -8.64
C ILE A 361 -14.47 -3.04 -7.82
N GLU A 362 -14.08 -4.17 -8.39
CA GLU A 362 -14.11 -5.46 -7.69
C GLU A 362 -13.17 -5.47 -6.47
N ASN A 363 -12.16 -4.58 -6.48
CA ASN A 363 -11.17 -4.44 -5.42
C ASN A 363 -10.50 -5.78 -5.06
N ARG A 364 -10.13 -6.53 -6.11
CA ARG A 364 -9.34 -7.76 -6.00
C ARG A 364 -8.03 -7.59 -6.75
N VAL A 365 -6.97 -8.16 -6.21
CA VAL A 365 -5.65 -8.15 -6.84
C VAL A 365 -5.34 -9.47 -7.55
N GLU A 366 -6.13 -10.52 -7.31
CA GLU A 366 -5.93 -11.88 -7.79
C GLU A 366 -7.25 -12.49 -8.25
N TYR A 367 -7.21 -13.23 -9.34
CA TYR A 367 -8.37 -13.75 -10.05
C TYR A 367 -8.17 -15.22 -10.41
N THR A 368 -9.24 -16.02 -10.33
CA THR A 368 -9.26 -17.32 -11.02
C THR A 368 -9.28 -17.10 -12.53
N LYS A 369 -8.90 -18.12 -13.31
CA LYS A 369 -8.94 -18.05 -14.77
C LYS A 369 -10.32 -17.64 -15.28
N ASP A 370 -11.37 -18.30 -14.80
CA ASP A 370 -12.74 -18.07 -15.23
C ASP A 370 -13.21 -16.66 -14.88
N LYS A 371 -12.85 -16.18 -13.70
CA LYS A 371 -13.20 -14.83 -13.28
C LYS A 371 -12.50 -13.78 -14.13
N LEU A 372 -11.20 -13.90 -14.38
CA LEU A 372 -10.48 -12.97 -15.24
C LEU A 372 -11.02 -13.01 -16.68
N LEU A 373 -11.33 -14.20 -17.21
CA LEU A 373 -11.95 -14.34 -18.52
C LEU A 373 -13.32 -13.65 -18.58
N SER A 374 -14.16 -13.76 -17.56
CA SER A 374 -15.45 -13.07 -17.51
C SER A 374 -15.31 -11.54 -17.51
N LEU A 375 -14.29 -11.01 -16.82
CA LEU A 375 -13.99 -9.57 -16.82
C LEU A 375 -13.45 -9.11 -18.19
N ILE A 376 -12.66 -9.95 -18.86
CA ILE A 376 -12.18 -9.70 -20.23
C ILE A 376 -13.36 -9.73 -21.20
N GLU A 377 -14.27 -10.69 -21.06
CA GLU A 377 -15.49 -10.82 -21.86
C GLU A 377 -16.35 -9.56 -21.74
N GLU A 378 -16.60 -9.09 -20.51
CA GLU A 378 -17.27 -7.81 -20.30
C GLU A 378 -16.49 -6.65 -20.92
N SER A 379 -15.15 -6.68 -20.89
CA SER A 379 -14.32 -5.62 -21.46
C SER A 379 -14.34 -5.56 -22.99
N VAL A 380 -14.60 -6.69 -23.65
CA VAL A 380 -14.76 -6.77 -25.11
C VAL A 380 -16.21 -6.65 -25.56
N ASP A 381 -17.18 -6.64 -24.64
CA ASP A 381 -18.59 -6.40 -24.94
C ASP A 381 -18.80 -4.95 -25.40
N SER A 382 -18.57 -4.76 -26.70
CA SER A 382 -18.62 -3.49 -27.40
C SER A 382 -18.75 -3.71 -28.90
N PRO A 383 -19.53 -2.87 -29.62
CA PRO A 383 -19.61 -2.91 -31.08
C PRO A 383 -18.25 -2.71 -31.80
N TYR A 384 -17.23 -2.21 -31.10
CA TYR A 384 -15.90 -1.95 -31.66
C TYR A 384 -14.95 -3.15 -31.60
N PHE A 385 -15.34 -4.26 -30.97
CA PHE A 385 -14.55 -5.48 -30.85
C PHE A 385 -15.24 -6.64 -31.56
N GLU A 386 -15.28 -6.57 -32.90
CA GLU A 386 -15.83 -7.66 -33.72
C GLU A 386 -14.90 -8.87 -33.73
N ASN A 387 -15.47 -10.07 -33.54
CA ASN A 387 -14.75 -11.36 -33.62
C ASN A 387 -13.58 -11.54 -32.65
N ILE A 388 -13.49 -10.74 -31.59
CA ILE A 388 -12.45 -10.87 -30.56
C ILE A 388 -12.84 -11.96 -29.57
N LYS A 389 -11.97 -12.96 -29.42
CA LYS A 389 -12.16 -14.02 -28.43
C LYS A 389 -11.52 -13.62 -27.09
N PRO A 390 -12.26 -13.61 -25.97
CA PRO A 390 -11.71 -13.26 -24.65
C PRO A 390 -10.48 -14.08 -24.26
N HIS A 391 -10.46 -15.37 -24.63
CA HIS A 391 -9.34 -16.26 -24.36
C HIS A 391 -8.05 -15.87 -25.10
N ASP A 392 -8.15 -15.29 -26.30
CA ASP A 392 -6.98 -14.85 -27.06
C ASP A 392 -6.41 -13.56 -26.47
N VAL A 393 -7.27 -12.65 -26.01
CA VAL A 393 -6.85 -11.47 -25.22
C VAL A 393 -6.16 -11.91 -23.92
N PHE A 394 -6.74 -12.86 -23.20
CA PHE A 394 -6.15 -13.42 -21.99
C PHE A 394 -4.72 -13.93 -22.22
N LYS A 395 -4.48 -14.66 -23.32
CA LYS A 395 -3.12 -15.10 -23.69
C LYS A 395 -2.21 -13.93 -24.02
N ASP A 396 -2.70 -12.91 -24.72
CA ASP A 396 -1.91 -11.72 -25.01
C ASP A 396 -1.45 -11.01 -23.74
N LEU A 397 -2.34 -10.83 -22.76
CA LEU A 397 -2.04 -10.16 -21.49
C LEU A 397 -0.99 -10.88 -20.63
N ILE A 398 -0.75 -12.17 -20.86
CA ILE A 398 0.24 -12.97 -20.14
C ILE A 398 1.54 -13.06 -20.95
N TYR A 399 1.46 -13.35 -22.25
CA TYR A 399 2.62 -13.78 -23.03
C TYR A 399 3.16 -12.73 -24.01
N ASN A 400 2.31 -11.81 -24.49
CA ASN A 400 2.69 -10.85 -25.54
C ASN A 400 2.74 -9.41 -25.02
N VAL A 401 1.94 -9.08 -24.00
CA VAL A 401 1.91 -7.78 -23.32
C VAL A 401 1.76 -8.09 -21.84
N PRO A 402 2.86 -8.46 -21.13
CA PRO A 402 2.81 -9.17 -19.85
C PRO A 402 2.40 -8.26 -18.68
N LEU A 403 1.17 -7.75 -18.75
CA LEU A 403 0.50 -6.94 -17.74
C LEU A 403 -0.20 -7.82 -16.72
N ILE A 404 -0.43 -9.09 -17.03
CA ILE A 404 -0.97 -10.12 -16.14
C ILE A 404 0.10 -11.19 -15.91
N ILE A 405 0.30 -11.57 -14.65
CA ILE A 405 1.20 -12.62 -14.21
C ILE A 405 0.35 -13.83 -13.80
N GLU A 406 0.72 -14.99 -14.32
CA GLU A 406 0.21 -16.30 -13.89
C GLU A 406 0.98 -16.78 -12.67
N GLU A 407 0.27 -17.08 -11.58
CA GLU A 407 0.82 -17.61 -10.33
C GLU A 407 0.07 -18.88 -9.93
N GLY A 408 0.59 -20.04 -10.33
CA GLY A 408 -0.10 -21.31 -10.08
C GLY A 408 -1.42 -21.40 -10.84
N LEU A 409 -2.55 -21.35 -10.11
CA LEU A 409 -3.90 -21.44 -10.68
C LEU A 409 -4.62 -20.08 -10.76
N THR A 410 -3.93 -19.01 -10.40
CA THR A 410 -4.49 -17.67 -10.31
C THR A 410 -3.70 -16.68 -11.17
N TYR A 411 -4.33 -15.54 -11.44
CA TYR A 411 -3.84 -14.50 -12.33
C TYR A 411 -3.94 -13.16 -11.64
N ARG A 412 -2.92 -12.32 -11.79
CA ARG A 412 -2.90 -10.98 -11.19
C ARG A 412 -2.25 -9.95 -12.08
N TRP A 413 -2.58 -8.69 -11.87
CA TRP A 413 -1.86 -7.59 -12.51
C TRP A 413 -0.37 -7.62 -12.10
N ALA A 414 0.52 -7.35 -13.06
CA ALA A 414 1.95 -7.24 -12.81
C ALA A 414 2.25 -6.20 -11.73
N HIS A 415 1.45 -5.13 -11.70
CA HIS A 415 1.38 -4.20 -10.59
C HIS A 415 0.00 -3.52 -10.53
N LYS A 416 -0.54 -3.31 -9.31
CA LYS A 416 -1.86 -2.67 -9.09
C LYS A 416 -1.96 -1.28 -9.72
N SER A 417 -0.85 -0.55 -9.88
CA SER A 417 -0.89 0.78 -10.50
C SER A 417 -1.21 0.78 -11.99
N PHE A 418 -1.00 -0.31 -12.73
CA PHE A 418 -1.49 -0.42 -14.11
C PHE A 418 -3.01 -0.48 -14.14
N MET A 419 -3.61 -1.30 -13.27
CA MET A 419 -5.06 -1.36 -13.11
C MET A 419 -5.65 0.01 -12.77
N GLU A 420 -5.02 0.74 -11.85
CA GLU A 420 -5.42 2.10 -11.45
C GLU A 420 -5.24 3.12 -12.58
N TYR A 421 -4.16 3.05 -13.35
CA TYR A 421 -3.92 3.89 -14.54
C TYR A 421 -4.99 3.68 -15.61
N PHE A 422 -5.24 2.43 -15.98
CA PHE A 422 -6.25 2.09 -16.99
C PHE A 422 -7.65 2.49 -16.54
N ALA A 423 -7.96 2.36 -15.24
CA ALA A 423 -9.22 2.84 -14.67
C ALA A 423 -9.35 4.37 -14.74
N ALA A 424 -8.29 5.12 -14.41
CA ALA A 424 -8.29 6.59 -14.53
C ALA A 424 -8.53 7.03 -15.98
N GLN A 425 -7.83 6.38 -16.92
CA GLN A 425 -8.01 6.59 -18.35
C GLN A 425 -9.42 6.22 -18.83
N PHE A 426 -10.04 5.17 -18.29
CA PHE A 426 -11.43 4.80 -18.63
C PHE A 426 -12.42 5.89 -18.22
N ILE A 427 -12.25 6.44 -17.01
CA ILE A 427 -13.08 7.56 -16.56
C ILE A 427 -12.87 8.74 -17.51
N PHE A 428 -11.62 9.11 -17.79
CA PHE A 428 -11.31 10.27 -18.63
C PHE A 428 -11.71 10.11 -20.11
N ILE A 429 -11.53 8.95 -20.73
CA ILE A 429 -11.77 8.80 -22.17
C ILE A 429 -13.19 8.33 -22.45
N ASP A 430 -13.67 7.33 -21.72
CA ASP A 430 -14.85 6.56 -22.13
C ASP A 430 -16.15 7.01 -21.44
N ASN A 431 -16.09 7.88 -20.42
CA ASN A 431 -17.26 8.28 -19.63
C ASN A 431 -17.82 9.69 -19.90
N GLY A 432 -17.27 10.43 -20.87
CA GLY A 432 -17.84 11.71 -21.34
C GLY A 432 -18.30 12.65 -20.21
N ASP A 433 -19.56 13.05 -20.22
CA ASP A 433 -20.15 13.96 -19.22
C ASP A 433 -20.35 13.33 -17.83
N LYS A 434 -20.19 12.01 -17.69
CA LYS A 434 -20.36 11.29 -16.42
C LYS A 434 -19.11 11.38 -15.52
N LYS A 435 -17.97 11.84 -16.06
CA LYS A 435 -16.68 11.95 -15.32
C LYS A 435 -16.83 12.65 -13.98
N GLU A 436 -17.40 13.84 -13.99
CA GLU A 436 -17.56 14.67 -12.79
C GLU A 436 -18.37 13.94 -11.71
N LYS A 437 -19.46 13.28 -12.12
CA LYS A 437 -20.31 12.48 -11.24
C LYS A 437 -19.55 11.28 -10.65
N ILE A 438 -18.76 10.57 -11.47
CA ILE A 438 -17.95 9.43 -11.01
C ILE A 438 -16.93 9.89 -9.97
N LEU A 439 -16.15 10.92 -10.27
CA LEU A 439 -15.14 11.47 -9.37
C LEU A 439 -15.75 11.97 -8.05
N GLY A 440 -16.85 12.72 -8.13
CA GLY A 440 -17.59 13.18 -6.96
C GLY A 440 -18.12 12.03 -6.09
N ASN A 441 -18.58 10.94 -6.70
CA ASN A 441 -19.04 9.74 -5.97
C ASN A 441 -17.88 8.98 -5.33
N VAL A 442 -16.74 8.84 -6.02
CA VAL A 442 -15.52 8.24 -5.47
C VAL A 442 -15.08 9.00 -4.22
N MET A 443 -15.04 10.34 -4.30
CA MET A 443 -14.66 11.18 -3.17
C MET A 443 -15.64 11.17 -2.00
N LYS A 444 -16.92 10.87 -2.23
CA LYS A 444 -17.93 10.69 -1.16
C LYS A 444 -17.99 9.27 -0.61
N SER A 445 -17.32 8.32 -1.26
CA SER A 445 -17.35 6.91 -0.87
C SER A 445 -16.57 6.67 0.42
N LYS A 446 -17.05 5.75 1.25
CA LYS A 446 -16.28 5.20 2.39
C LYS A 446 -15.05 4.42 1.93
N ARG A 447 -14.96 4.09 0.63
CA ARG A 447 -13.88 3.32 0.00
C ARG A 447 -12.82 4.21 -0.67
N VAL A 448 -12.78 5.52 -0.38
CA VAL A 448 -11.89 6.47 -1.08
C VAL A 448 -10.41 6.05 -1.01
N SER A 449 -9.97 5.46 0.10
CA SER A 449 -8.60 4.97 0.33
C SER A 449 -8.14 3.98 -0.75
N ILE A 450 -9.07 3.17 -1.28
CA ILE A 450 -8.84 2.22 -2.37
C ILE A 450 -8.49 2.93 -3.68
N TYR A 451 -9.05 4.12 -3.89
CA TYR A 451 -9.00 4.85 -5.15
C TYR A 451 -7.98 5.99 -5.16
N LEU A 452 -7.22 6.22 -4.07
CA LEU A 452 -6.32 7.38 -3.97
C LEU A 452 -5.25 7.44 -5.06
N ASN A 453 -4.65 6.29 -5.42
CA ASN A 453 -3.66 6.28 -6.50
C ASN A 453 -4.31 6.49 -7.87
N MET A 454 -5.53 5.98 -8.09
CA MET A 454 -6.29 6.26 -9.31
C MET A 454 -6.61 7.76 -9.42
N LEU A 455 -6.97 8.41 -8.31
CA LEU A 455 -7.21 9.86 -8.26
C LEU A 455 -5.93 10.68 -8.48
N ASP A 456 -4.78 10.26 -7.94
CA ASP A 456 -3.48 10.88 -8.21
C ASP A 456 -3.14 10.83 -9.71
N LEU A 457 -3.38 9.69 -10.36
CA LEU A 457 -3.19 9.53 -11.79
C LEU A 457 -4.21 10.35 -12.60
N TYR A 458 -5.48 10.38 -12.18
CA TYR A 458 -6.51 11.17 -12.85
C TYR A 458 -6.18 12.67 -12.80
N TYR A 459 -5.67 13.18 -11.68
CA TYR A 459 -5.26 14.58 -11.54
C TYR A 459 -4.26 14.98 -12.63
N ASP A 460 -3.31 14.10 -12.96
CA ASP A 460 -2.31 14.36 -14.02
C ASP A 460 -2.91 14.26 -15.43
N ILE A 461 -3.89 13.39 -15.62
CA ILE A 461 -4.56 13.18 -16.91
C ILE A 461 -5.47 14.38 -17.25
N ASP A 462 -6.27 14.84 -16.29
CA ASP A 462 -7.29 15.88 -16.50
C ASP A 462 -7.54 16.68 -15.21
N GLN A 463 -6.61 17.59 -14.94
CA GLN A 463 -6.69 18.49 -13.80
C GLN A 463 -7.96 19.35 -13.81
N GLU A 464 -8.44 19.79 -14.97
CA GLU A 464 -9.60 20.68 -15.06
C GLU A 464 -10.86 19.98 -14.53
N THR A 465 -11.14 18.77 -15.01
CA THR A 465 -12.29 18.00 -14.52
C THR A 465 -12.11 17.58 -13.07
N PHE A 466 -10.88 17.23 -12.66
CA PHE A 466 -10.58 16.93 -11.26
C PHE A 466 -10.87 18.13 -10.35
N ASP A 467 -10.39 19.32 -10.74
CA ASP A 467 -10.57 20.55 -10.00
C ASP A 467 -12.05 20.89 -9.89
N LYS A 468 -12.81 20.81 -10.99
CA LYS A 468 -14.25 21.07 -11.00
C LYS A 468 -15.04 20.08 -10.14
N ALA A 469 -14.75 18.78 -10.26
CA ALA A 469 -15.53 17.73 -9.61
C ALA A 469 -15.18 17.52 -8.13
N ILE A 470 -13.92 17.75 -7.75
CA ILE A 470 -13.38 17.42 -6.42
C ILE A 470 -12.95 18.69 -5.68
N ILE A 471 -12.01 19.46 -6.23
CA ILE A 471 -11.39 20.58 -5.49
C ILE A 471 -12.38 21.73 -5.27
N TYR A 472 -13.12 22.14 -6.31
CA TYR A 472 -14.07 23.24 -6.27
C TYR A 472 -15.14 23.10 -5.19
N PRO A 473 -15.92 21.99 -5.10
CA PRO A 473 -16.94 21.85 -4.06
C PRO A 473 -16.32 21.82 -2.65
N ILE A 474 -15.14 21.22 -2.49
CA ILE A 474 -14.44 21.17 -1.20
C ILE A 474 -13.96 22.58 -0.79
N LEU A 475 -13.38 23.34 -1.70
CA LEU A 475 -12.90 24.69 -1.42
C LEU A 475 -14.05 25.67 -1.20
N LYS A 476 -15.18 25.50 -1.90
CA LYS A 476 -16.40 26.30 -1.63
C LYS A 476 -16.91 26.08 -0.21
N ASN A 477 -17.03 24.82 0.21
CA ASN A 477 -17.42 24.49 1.57
C ASN A 477 -16.40 25.00 2.61
N TYR A 478 -15.10 24.92 2.30
CA TYR A 478 -14.05 25.46 3.15
C TYR A 478 -14.15 26.98 3.30
N ILE A 479 -14.33 27.71 2.21
CA ILE A 479 -14.44 29.17 2.21
C ILE A 479 -15.70 29.60 2.98
N GLU A 480 -16.82 28.91 2.80
CA GLU A 480 -18.05 29.14 3.56
C GLU A 480 -17.83 28.91 5.07
N TYR A 481 -17.17 27.81 5.44
CA TYR A 481 -16.82 27.51 6.82
C TYR A 481 -15.93 28.60 7.44
N ILE A 482 -14.92 29.10 6.71
CA ILE A 482 -14.08 30.20 7.18
C ILE A 482 -14.88 31.50 7.28
N GLY A 483 -15.79 31.80 6.36
CA GLY A 483 -16.57 33.04 6.36
C GLY A 483 -15.71 34.31 6.30
N ASP A 484 -16.24 35.43 6.80
CA ASP A 484 -15.54 36.71 6.77
C ASP A 484 -14.31 36.70 7.70
N GLN A 485 -13.15 37.14 7.20
CA GLN A 485 -11.94 37.26 8.02
C GLN A 485 -12.05 38.36 9.08
N ALA A 486 -12.91 39.37 8.87
CA ALA A 486 -13.11 40.46 9.82
C ALA A 486 -13.73 40.01 11.15
N GLN A 487 -14.34 38.81 11.20
CA GLN A 487 -14.94 38.27 12.42
C GLN A 487 -13.90 37.76 13.43
N TYR A 488 -12.65 37.51 13.01
CA TYR A 488 -11.62 36.93 13.87
C TYR A 488 -10.94 38.01 14.73
N ARG A 489 -10.85 37.75 16.03
CA ARG A 489 -10.33 38.71 17.03
C ARG A 489 -8.81 38.86 16.95
N PHE A 490 -8.11 37.81 16.53
CA PHE A 490 -6.65 37.78 16.41
C PHE A 490 -6.20 36.73 15.38
N LYS A 491 -4.96 36.83 14.88
CA LYS A 491 -4.41 35.94 13.83
C LYS A 491 -4.44 34.45 14.20
N GLY A 492 -4.27 34.13 15.48
CA GLY A 492 -4.26 32.75 15.96
C GLY A 492 -5.63 32.06 15.89
N GLU A 493 -6.72 32.81 15.97
CA GLU A 493 -8.09 32.28 15.83
C GLU A 493 -8.37 31.83 14.40
N LEU A 494 -7.97 32.64 13.41
CA LEU A 494 -8.05 32.27 12.01
C LEU A 494 -7.21 31.02 11.72
N LEU A 495 -5.93 31.01 12.15
CA LEU A 495 -5.05 29.86 11.96
C LEU A 495 -5.63 28.57 12.57
N TYR A 496 -6.18 28.67 13.78
CA TYR A 496 -6.84 27.54 14.43
C TYR A 496 -7.99 27.02 13.56
N LYS A 497 -8.85 27.93 13.07
CA LYS A 497 -9.99 27.54 12.26
C LYS A 497 -9.59 26.95 10.90
N GLU A 498 -8.60 27.54 10.21
CA GLU A 498 -8.02 26.98 8.98
C GLU A 498 -7.46 25.57 9.21
N PHE A 499 -6.69 25.38 10.29
CA PHE A 499 -6.06 24.10 10.61
C PHE A 499 -7.06 23.00 10.95
N MET A 500 -8.13 23.36 11.67
CA MET A 500 -9.11 22.43 12.18
C MET A 500 -10.10 21.95 11.12
N TYR A 501 -10.28 22.65 9.99
CA TYR A 501 -11.28 22.30 8.98
C TYR A 501 -11.31 20.80 8.64
N GLY A 502 -12.47 20.16 8.90
CA GLY A 502 -12.70 18.74 8.66
C GLY A 502 -12.01 17.78 9.63
N LYS A 503 -11.43 18.27 10.73
CA LYS A 503 -10.68 17.48 11.73
C LYS A 503 -11.32 17.58 13.12
N ILE A 504 -11.31 16.47 13.83
CA ILE A 504 -11.71 16.35 15.23
C ILE A 504 -10.61 15.60 15.95
N PHE A 505 -9.93 16.25 16.89
CA PHE A 505 -8.90 15.63 17.72
C PHE A 505 -9.51 15.18 19.05
N THR A 506 -9.20 13.96 19.46
CA THR A 506 -9.59 13.41 20.76
C THR A 506 -8.34 12.99 21.53
N PHE A 507 -8.10 13.59 22.68
CA PHE A 507 -7.06 13.19 23.62
C PHE A 507 -7.73 12.49 24.79
N LYS A 508 -7.34 11.27 25.11
CA LYS A 508 -7.96 10.49 26.18
C LYS A 508 -6.90 9.90 27.11
N ASN A 509 -7.12 10.01 28.42
CA ASN A 509 -6.35 9.26 29.40
C ASN A 509 -6.98 7.86 29.51
N ASN A 510 -6.17 6.81 29.46
CA ASN A 510 -6.66 5.49 29.78
C ASN A 510 -6.88 5.45 31.30
N VAL A 511 -8.10 5.14 31.70
CA VAL A 511 -8.36 4.72 33.08
C VAL A 511 -7.60 3.41 33.29
N GLU A 512 -6.92 3.25 34.42
CA GLU A 512 -6.39 1.94 34.83
C GLU A 512 -7.48 0.90 34.59
N GLU A 513 -7.12 -0.23 33.95
CA GLU A 513 -7.95 -1.44 33.99
C GLU A 513 -8.04 -1.84 35.47
N LYS A 514 -8.98 -1.23 36.22
CA LYS A 514 -9.55 -1.90 37.38
C LYS A 514 -10.09 -3.19 36.82
N GLU A 515 -9.59 -4.31 37.32
CA GLU A 515 -10.06 -5.67 37.10
C GLU A 515 -11.57 -5.69 36.84
N ILE A 516 -11.97 -5.61 35.56
CA ILE A 516 -13.33 -5.93 35.18
C ILE A 516 -13.28 -7.42 34.87
N GLU A 517 -13.38 -8.23 35.93
CA GLU A 517 -13.88 -9.59 35.84
C GLU A 517 -15.34 -9.54 35.36
N THR A 518 -15.56 -9.30 34.07
CA THR A 518 -16.83 -9.66 33.43
C THR A 518 -16.54 -10.66 32.34
N PHE A 519 -16.75 -11.93 32.69
CA PHE A 519 -16.94 -13.02 31.75
C PHE A 519 -18.02 -12.64 30.72
N GLY A 520 -17.67 -12.65 29.43
CA GLY A 520 -18.63 -12.95 28.35
C GLY A 520 -19.20 -11.80 27.52
N HIS A 521 -18.83 -10.53 27.73
CA HIS A 521 -19.24 -9.44 26.83
C HIS A 521 -18.01 -8.72 26.26
N GLU A 522 -17.95 -8.63 24.92
CA GLU A 522 -16.89 -7.96 24.16
C GLU A 522 -16.67 -6.53 24.70
N THR A 523 -15.48 -6.24 25.22
CA THR A 523 -15.05 -4.86 25.40
C THR A 523 -14.93 -4.22 24.01
N PRO A 524 -15.62 -3.11 23.72
CA PRO A 524 -15.54 -2.48 22.41
C PRO A 524 -14.09 -2.10 22.13
N SER A 525 -13.64 -2.22 20.87
CA SER A 525 -12.30 -1.74 20.53
C SER A 525 -12.18 -0.24 20.90
N PRO A 526 -11.03 0.25 21.40
CA PRO A 526 -10.87 1.64 21.84
C PRO A 526 -11.29 2.70 20.81
N LEU A 527 -11.14 2.37 19.52
CA LEU A 527 -11.62 3.18 18.41
C LEU A 527 -13.15 3.29 18.39
N ARG A 528 -13.87 2.16 18.48
CA ARG A 528 -15.33 2.12 18.51
C ARG A 528 -15.89 2.83 19.74
N ASP A 529 -15.22 2.70 20.88
CA ASP A 529 -15.56 3.48 22.08
C ASP A 529 -15.42 4.98 21.84
N THR A 530 -14.33 5.41 21.21
CA THR A 530 -14.12 6.82 20.89
C THR A 530 -15.18 7.34 19.92
N GLN A 531 -15.54 6.57 18.89
CA GLN A 531 -16.63 6.92 17.97
C GLN A 531 -17.98 7.00 18.68
N ARG A 532 -18.25 6.07 19.61
CA ARG A 532 -19.46 6.12 20.44
C ARG A 532 -19.51 7.39 21.28
N ILE A 533 -18.41 7.74 21.95
CA ILE A 533 -18.31 8.98 22.74
C ILE A 533 -18.51 10.21 21.87
N LEU A 534 -17.94 10.26 20.65
CA LEU A 534 -18.18 11.35 19.71
C LEU A 534 -19.65 11.42 19.28
N GLY A 535 -20.28 10.28 19.01
CA GLY A 535 -21.72 10.19 18.73
C GLY A 535 -22.58 10.75 19.85
N GLU A 536 -22.27 10.39 21.09
CA GLU A 536 -22.93 10.92 22.29
C GLU A 536 -22.69 12.44 22.45
N TYR A 537 -21.43 12.88 22.32
CA TYR A 537 -21.03 14.29 22.47
C TYR A 537 -21.75 15.21 21.47
N TYR A 538 -21.87 14.78 20.21
CA TYR A 538 -22.52 15.54 19.15
C TYR A 538 -23.98 15.16 18.91
N SER A 539 -24.56 14.27 19.73
CA SER A 539 -25.93 13.77 19.56
C SER A 539 -26.23 13.25 18.14
N THR A 540 -25.29 12.50 17.57
CA THR A 540 -25.36 11.93 16.22
C THR A 540 -24.96 10.46 16.20
N ASN A 541 -25.19 9.77 15.08
CA ASN A 541 -24.78 8.38 14.94
C ASN A 541 -23.23 8.28 15.00
N PRO A 542 -22.64 7.42 15.85
CA PRO A 542 -21.20 7.18 15.92
C PRO A 542 -20.53 6.92 14.56
N GLU A 543 -21.22 6.27 13.62
CA GLU A 543 -20.74 6.00 12.27
C GLU A 543 -20.54 7.25 11.40
N THR A 544 -20.95 8.41 11.89
CA THR A 544 -20.73 9.70 11.24
C THR A 544 -19.25 10.12 11.30
N PHE A 545 -18.52 9.65 12.32
CA PHE A 545 -17.13 10.00 12.58
C PHE A 545 -16.18 8.94 12.03
N TYR A 546 -15.50 9.28 10.94
CA TYR A 546 -14.51 8.40 10.30
C TYR A 546 -13.14 8.66 10.90
N PRO A 547 -12.43 7.62 11.39
CA PRO A 547 -11.07 7.80 11.88
C PRO A 547 -10.12 8.03 10.72
N ILE A 548 -9.39 9.15 10.78
CA ILE A 548 -8.25 9.42 9.91
C ILE A 548 -7.01 8.72 10.47
N THR A 549 -6.80 8.84 11.79
CA THR A 549 -5.74 8.11 12.49
C THR A 549 -6.13 7.93 13.95
N TYR A 550 -5.64 6.85 14.55
CA TYR A 550 -5.86 6.53 15.95
C TYR A 550 -4.63 5.85 16.50
N VAL A 551 -4.12 6.36 17.63
CA VAL A 551 -2.89 5.87 18.24
C VAL A 551 -3.04 5.74 19.75
N ARG A 552 -2.58 4.60 20.27
CA ARG A 552 -2.52 4.31 21.71
C ARG A 552 -1.06 4.26 22.16
N ASN A 553 -0.70 5.06 23.15
CA ASN A 553 0.60 5.02 23.81
C ASN A 553 0.48 4.32 25.16
N LEU A 554 0.91 3.07 25.20
CA LEU A 554 0.84 2.23 26.40
C LEU A 554 1.73 2.73 27.53
N ARG A 555 2.89 3.34 27.23
CA ARG A 555 3.82 3.84 28.27
C ARG A 555 3.28 5.05 29.01
N LEU A 556 2.56 5.91 28.31
CA LEU A 556 1.96 7.12 28.89
C LEU A 556 0.49 6.94 29.27
N ASN A 557 -0.04 5.74 29.07
CA ASN A 557 -1.45 5.39 29.29
C ASN A 557 -2.42 6.38 28.65
N ARG A 558 -2.21 6.71 27.37
CA ARG A 558 -2.98 7.73 26.65
C ARG A 558 -3.35 7.30 25.23
N GLU A 559 -4.46 7.83 24.75
CA GLU A 559 -5.01 7.62 23.42
C GLU A 559 -5.18 8.97 22.71
N LEU A 560 -4.84 9.00 21.42
CA LEU A 560 -5.10 10.12 20.52
C LEU A 560 -5.82 9.61 19.29
N GLY A 561 -6.93 10.25 18.95
CA GLY A 561 -7.69 9.99 17.73
C GLY A 561 -7.87 11.26 16.93
N ILE A 562 -7.87 11.12 15.61
CA ILE A 562 -8.22 12.19 14.67
C ILE A 562 -9.33 11.65 13.78
N PHE A 563 -10.45 12.35 13.77
CA PHE A 563 -11.65 11.95 13.07
C PHE A 563 -12.10 13.05 12.11
N SER A 564 -12.92 12.68 11.14
CA SER A 564 -13.63 13.61 10.26
C SER A 564 -15.12 13.28 10.21
N GLU A 565 -15.97 14.29 10.15
CA GLU A 565 -17.38 14.12 9.82
C GLU A 565 -17.54 14.16 8.30
N LYS A 566 -17.74 13.00 7.68
CA LYS A 566 -18.11 12.82 6.27
C LYS A 566 -17.22 13.50 5.21
N SER A 567 -16.04 13.99 5.55
CA SER A 567 -15.13 14.66 4.62
C SER A 567 -13.85 13.86 4.40
N ASN A 568 -13.72 13.28 3.21
CA ASN A 568 -12.49 12.63 2.75
C ASN A 568 -11.38 13.63 2.37
N VAL A 569 -11.52 14.90 2.76
CA VAL A 569 -10.61 15.99 2.38
C VAL A 569 -9.18 15.75 2.86
N VAL A 570 -9.01 15.10 4.00
CA VAL A 570 -7.67 14.86 4.55
C VAL A 570 -6.87 13.90 3.67
N HIS A 571 -7.54 12.95 3.00
CA HIS A 571 -6.87 12.08 2.02
C HIS A 571 -6.38 12.84 0.77
N LEU A 572 -6.96 14.01 0.46
CA LEU A 572 -6.47 14.86 -0.64
C LEU A 572 -5.21 15.63 -0.26
N PHE A 573 -4.93 15.84 1.04
CA PHE A 573 -3.76 16.62 1.43
C PHE A 573 -2.46 15.95 1.00
N THR A 574 -2.38 14.62 1.04
CA THR A 574 -1.25 13.86 0.50
C THR A 574 -1.06 14.09 -0.98
N LEU A 575 -2.15 13.95 -1.75
CA LEU A 575 -2.15 14.14 -3.20
C LEU A 575 -1.70 15.58 -3.52
N LEU A 576 -2.37 16.58 -2.97
CA LEU A 576 -2.08 17.99 -3.21
C LEU A 576 -0.67 18.40 -2.77
N LYS A 577 -0.16 17.82 -1.67
CA LYS A 577 1.22 18.03 -1.22
C LYS A 577 2.21 17.45 -2.22
N ASN A 578 1.98 16.23 -2.70
CA ASN A 578 2.84 15.61 -3.70
C ASN A 578 2.81 16.38 -5.03
N LYS A 579 1.73 17.12 -5.30
CA LYS A 579 1.62 18.05 -6.43
C LYS A 579 2.17 19.46 -6.15
N ASN A 580 2.84 19.67 -5.02
CA ASN A 580 3.36 20.97 -4.58
C ASN A 580 2.31 22.09 -4.65
N SER A 581 1.06 21.79 -4.30
CA SER A 581 -0.04 22.73 -4.47
C SER A 581 0.05 23.91 -3.50
N LYS A 582 -0.05 25.13 -4.03
CA LYS A 582 -0.01 26.39 -3.26
C LYS A 582 -1.20 26.59 -2.33
N ILE A 583 -2.27 25.82 -2.52
CA ILE A 583 -3.47 25.90 -1.68
C ILE A 583 -3.28 25.21 -0.32
N LEU A 584 -2.15 24.53 -0.09
CA LEU A 584 -1.81 23.92 1.18
C LEU A 584 -0.71 24.69 1.92
N ASN A 585 -0.90 24.83 3.23
CA ASN A 585 0.15 25.16 4.19
C ASN A 585 0.41 23.93 5.08
N SER A 586 1.54 23.94 5.80
CA SER A 586 1.84 22.97 6.85
C SER A 586 2.06 23.70 8.17
N LEU A 587 1.58 23.10 9.26
CA LEU A 587 1.85 23.59 10.61
C LEU A 587 3.25 23.13 11.07
N GLU A 588 4.07 24.05 11.57
CA GLU A 588 5.35 23.71 12.21
C GLU A 588 5.11 23.08 13.59
N VAL A 589 5.79 21.97 13.88
CA VAL A 589 5.64 21.23 15.13
C VAL A 589 6.91 21.30 15.95
N ARG A 590 6.79 21.59 17.25
CA ARG A 590 7.92 21.66 18.19
C ARG A 590 8.40 20.25 18.56
N LYS A 591 9.71 20.08 18.77
CA LYS A 591 10.29 18.85 19.34
C LYS A 591 10.02 18.81 20.85
N GLY A 592 8.80 18.42 21.26
CA GLY A 592 8.36 18.30 22.66
C GLY A 592 7.95 16.88 23.08
N GLU A 593 7.41 16.73 24.31
CA GLU A 593 6.92 15.45 24.88
C GLU A 593 5.91 14.73 23.96
N HIS A 594 5.73 13.41 24.14
CA HIS A 594 4.97 12.59 23.20
C HIS A 594 3.45 12.87 23.17
N ILE A 595 2.84 13.39 24.24
CA ILE A 595 1.39 13.65 24.32
C ILE A 595 1.12 14.85 25.24
N ALA A 596 0.31 15.81 24.79
CA ALA A 596 -0.12 16.94 25.60
C ALA A 596 -0.75 16.50 26.93
N LYS A 597 -0.37 17.14 28.04
CA LYS A 597 -0.99 16.91 29.36
C LYS A 597 -2.40 17.45 29.35
N ILE A 598 -3.38 16.56 29.43
CA ILE A 598 -4.79 16.91 29.60
C ILE A 598 -5.21 16.62 31.05
N ASN A 599 -5.92 17.57 31.66
CA ASN A 599 -6.40 17.49 33.04
C ASN A 599 -7.77 16.80 33.17
N LYS A 600 -8.34 16.32 32.06
CA LYS A 600 -9.65 15.67 31.97
C LYS A 600 -9.47 14.24 31.46
N ASP A 601 -10.46 13.37 31.70
CA ASP A 601 -10.46 11.99 31.19
C ASP A 601 -10.43 11.96 29.65
N MET A 602 -11.11 12.91 29.02
CA MET A 602 -11.09 13.13 27.57
C MET A 602 -11.16 14.62 27.25
N HIS A 603 -10.37 15.05 26.27
CA HIS A 603 -10.37 16.39 25.68
C HIS A 603 -10.66 16.28 24.20
N ILE A 604 -11.75 16.90 23.75
CA ILE A 604 -12.19 16.92 22.34
C ILE A 604 -11.92 18.32 21.81
N VAL A 605 -11.29 18.39 20.64
CA VAL A 605 -11.04 19.63 19.91
C VAL A 605 -11.58 19.46 18.51
N SER A 606 -12.56 20.26 18.11
CA SER A 606 -13.29 20.05 16.87
C SER A 606 -13.45 21.30 16.05
N TYR A 607 -13.50 21.12 14.74
CA TYR A 607 -13.89 22.18 13.80
C TYR A 607 -15.35 22.61 13.96
N LEU A 608 -16.17 21.81 14.64
CA LEU A 608 -17.56 22.13 14.98
C LEU A 608 -17.69 23.04 16.20
N ASP A 609 -16.61 23.25 16.97
CA ASP A 609 -16.65 24.04 18.19
C ASP A 609 -16.74 25.55 17.85
N GLY A 610 -17.82 26.19 18.31
CA GLY A 610 -18.04 27.63 18.14
C GLY A 610 -17.82 28.43 19.42
N GLY A 611 -17.49 29.72 19.30
CA GLY A 611 -17.49 30.66 20.42
C GLY A 611 -16.35 30.51 21.45
N LEU A 612 -15.29 29.76 21.13
CA LEU A 612 -14.15 29.55 22.02
C LEU A 612 -13.46 30.87 22.40
N SER A 613 -13.00 31.00 23.64
CA SER A 613 -12.16 32.12 24.08
C SER A 613 -10.73 32.02 23.53
N GLU A 614 -9.98 33.14 23.54
CA GLU A 614 -8.57 33.14 23.14
C GLU A 614 -7.72 32.16 23.97
N ALA A 615 -8.01 32.03 25.27
CA ALA A 615 -7.32 31.11 26.16
C ALA A 615 -7.59 29.64 25.77
N GLU A 616 -8.83 29.29 25.42
CA GLU A 616 -9.19 27.95 24.97
C GLU A 616 -8.55 27.60 23.62
N ILE A 617 -8.56 28.53 22.66
CA ILE A 617 -7.89 28.35 21.36
C ILE A 617 -6.39 28.10 21.57
N LYS A 618 -5.74 28.90 22.42
CA LYS A 618 -4.32 28.73 22.75
C LYS A 618 -4.06 27.38 23.40
N ALA A 619 -4.87 26.96 24.37
CA ALA A 619 -4.73 25.66 25.03
C ALA A 619 -4.96 24.48 24.08
N ASN A 620 -5.94 24.58 23.18
CA ASN A 620 -6.21 23.58 22.15
C ASN A 620 -5.04 23.47 21.17
N MET A 621 -4.54 24.60 20.66
CA MET A 621 -3.38 24.64 19.77
C MET A 621 -2.12 24.12 20.46
N GLU A 622 -1.91 24.45 21.73
CA GLU A 622 -0.80 23.92 22.51
C GLU A 622 -0.90 22.40 22.66
N SER A 623 -2.10 21.87 22.92
CA SER A 623 -2.33 20.42 23.01
C SER A 623 -2.04 19.70 21.70
N ILE A 624 -2.46 20.29 20.58
CA ILE A 624 -2.18 19.84 19.22
C ILE A 624 -0.68 19.88 18.96
N LEU A 625 -0.02 21.03 19.10
CA LEU A 625 1.40 21.24 18.78
C LEU A 625 2.36 20.44 19.66
N ASN A 626 2.00 20.21 20.93
CA ASN A 626 2.77 19.37 21.84
C ASN A 626 2.53 17.87 21.63
N SER A 627 1.64 17.48 20.71
CA SER A 627 1.52 16.09 20.29
C SER A 627 2.50 15.81 19.14
N ARG A 628 3.58 15.07 19.42
CA ARG A 628 4.53 14.62 18.38
C ARG A 628 3.88 13.70 17.32
N PHE A 629 2.63 13.26 17.54
CA PHE A 629 1.80 12.49 16.62
C PHE A 629 1.33 13.26 15.39
N ILE A 630 1.31 14.59 15.44
CA ILE A 630 1.21 15.42 14.22
C ILE A 630 2.42 15.15 13.32
N GLY A 631 3.49 14.49 13.80
CA GLY A 631 4.56 13.81 13.04
C GLY A 631 4.14 13.14 11.73
N ASN A 632 2.94 12.57 11.66
CA ASN A 632 2.41 12.04 10.41
C ASN A 632 2.24 13.19 9.40
N ARG A 633 2.99 13.12 8.30
CA ARG A 633 3.22 14.26 7.39
C ARG A 633 1.92 14.86 6.90
N GLU A 634 0.90 14.06 6.63
CA GLU A 634 -0.33 14.46 5.96
C GLU A 634 -1.23 15.35 6.84
N ILE A 635 -1.28 15.05 8.14
CA ILE A 635 -2.21 15.65 9.12
C ILE A 635 -1.84 17.10 9.48
N ARG A 636 -0.56 17.46 9.29
CA ARG A 636 -0.04 18.82 9.50
C ARG A 636 -0.58 19.82 8.49
N HIS A 637 -1.07 19.33 7.36
CA HIS A 637 -1.49 20.19 6.26
C HIS A 637 -2.88 20.75 6.50
N TYR A 638 -3.09 21.95 6.00
CA TYR A 638 -4.37 22.64 6.02
C TYR A 638 -4.45 23.59 4.84
N PHE A 639 -5.67 23.99 4.48
CA PHE A 639 -5.87 24.88 3.34
C PHE A 639 -5.43 26.31 3.67
N ASN A 640 -4.70 26.92 2.75
CA ASN A 640 -4.36 28.34 2.79
C ASN A 640 -5.54 29.15 2.24
N TYR A 641 -6.30 29.83 3.10
CA TYR A 641 -7.54 30.51 2.68
C TYR A 641 -7.35 31.48 1.52
N LYS A 642 -6.28 32.29 1.56
CA LYS A 642 -6.02 33.30 0.51
C LYS A 642 -5.75 32.66 -0.84
N GLU A 643 -4.95 31.60 -0.87
CA GLU A 643 -4.67 30.86 -2.10
C GLU A 643 -5.89 30.06 -2.57
N CYS A 644 -6.70 29.53 -1.66
CA CYS A 644 -7.96 28.85 -2.00
C CYS A 644 -8.95 29.77 -2.71
N ILE A 645 -9.14 31.02 -2.24
CA ILE A 645 -10.00 31.99 -2.94
C ILE A 645 -9.51 32.23 -4.37
N LYS A 646 -8.20 32.44 -4.55
CA LYS A 646 -7.62 32.65 -5.88
C LYS A 646 -7.83 31.43 -6.77
N TYR A 647 -7.66 30.24 -6.22
CA TYR A 647 -7.83 28.98 -6.92
C TYR A 647 -9.28 28.74 -7.35
N VAL A 648 -10.25 28.98 -6.47
CA VAL A 648 -11.69 28.91 -6.78
C VAL A 648 -12.05 29.85 -7.93
N LYS A 649 -11.59 31.11 -7.87
CA LYS A 649 -11.80 32.08 -8.97
C LYS A 649 -11.19 31.60 -10.29
N ARG A 650 -10.00 30.98 -10.24
CA ARG A 650 -9.36 30.39 -11.44
C ARG A 650 -10.24 29.30 -12.05
N ILE A 651 -10.80 28.40 -11.24
CA ILE A 651 -11.70 27.34 -11.70
C ILE A 651 -12.97 27.95 -12.31
N GLU A 652 -13.58 28.95 -11.66
CA GLU A 652 -14.78 29.63 -12.17
C GLU A 652 -14.55 30.26 -13.55
N ILE A 653 -13.42 30.96 -13.72
CA ILE A 653 -13.03 31.54 -15.01
C ILE A 653 -12.85 30.45 -16.08
N GLN A 654 -12.27 29.30 -15.73
CA GLN A 654 -12.12 28.19 -16.68
C GLN A 654 -13.47 27.59 -17.09
N ILE A 655 -14.39 27.41 -16.13
CA ILE A 655 -15.76 26.96 -16.41
C ILE A 655 -16.47 27.93 -17.36
N GLU A 656 -16.38 29.24 -17.10
CA GLU A 656 -16.98 30.27 -17.97
C GLU A 656 -16.40 30.25 -19.38
N LYS A 657 -15.06 30.16 -19.52
CA LYS A 657 -14.40 30.08 -20.84
C LYS A 657 -14.91 28.90 -21.67
N ARG A 658 -14.98 27.72 -21.06
CA ARG A 658 -15.41 26.50 -21.75
C ARG A 658 -16.86 26.55 -22.22
N ASN A 659 -17.74 27.20 -21.45
CA ASN A 659 -19.12 27.44 -21.89
C ASN A 659 -19.20 28.39 -23.10
N ASN A 660 -18.19 29.25 -23.29
CA ASN A 660 -18.10 30.17 -24.42
C ASN A 660 -17.36 29.57 -25.64
N ASP A 661 -16.58 28.49 -25.46
CA ASP A 661 -15.84 27.79 -26.53
C ASP A 661 -16.75 26.90 -27.42
N ILE A 662 -18.07 27.11 -27.42
CA ILE A 662 -18.99 26.44 -28.33
C ILE A 662 -18.81 27.04 -29.72
N ILE A 663 -17.87 26.46 -30.45
CA ILE A 663 -17.57 26.75 -31.86
C ILE A 663 -18.17 25.57 -32.62
N PHE A 664 -19.05 25.85 -33.60
CA PHE A 664 -19.93 24.90 -34.32
C PHE A 664 -21.35 24.72 -33.76
N THR A 665 -22.01 25.80 -33.31
CA THR A 665 -23.48 25.80 -33.14
C THR A 665 -24.27 25.94 -34.44
N ASP A 666 -23.63 26.36 -35.53
CA ASP A 666 -24.27 26.63 -36.83
C ASP A 666 -23.61 25.86 -38.00
N LEU A 667 -23.39 24.54 -37.86
CA LEU A 667 -23.09 23.66 -39.00
C LEU A 667 -24.18 22.62 -39.23
#